data_AF-A0A9D0KIG9-F1
#
_entry.id   AF-A0A9D0KIG9-F1
#
_cell.length_a   1.000
_cell.length_b   1.000
_cell.length_c   1.000
_cell.angle_alpha   90.00
_cell.angle_beta   90.00
_cell.angle_gamma   90.00
#
_symmetry.space_group_name_H-M   'P 1'
#
loop_
_entity.id
_entity.type
_entity.pdbx_description
1 polymer ?
#
loop_
_entity_poly.entity_id
_entity_poly.type
_entity_poly.pdbx_seq_one_letter_code
_entity_poly.pdbx_strand_id
1 'polypeptide(L)'
;MIDRHQTMDEKLYFNGIQGTTGTYAVPPLTAETLAEQILVGKSRAMQDLRTLQRELAYRTSNAEKIVRITRFLTRDIAQAIAARVPLNDTWFTHAAHQILNIVFAGSLATQPGDVRLLAERLSQDAVGTITRIVELLGAGEGTRLGRWLLNHEDVDIPTLRSVLELRADQALASIRQEYVDVDGRPVLDEGGKIATAWIDDFTWALHQVPIDSLKGMPGRDAIRGPLRVLVQVLKGLVDVDSPVADQTTRDVRQHIAELEQLTGQGASVSWHHVVSSLHSALTALRYVAPSVGGFELRGALTVWLDELRRGVLGHLGTVPWVDSTDLRETGWGLIFPATLPEGQLQAILRALSPLLALRRGQSGDLFRIYARGEGYRPGDTAQSFLSRPPRHAVPSNPVDPRATGVPYYLLLIGDPVAIPFEFQYQLDVQYGVGRLDFGTDYQAYANYAHNVVVSEKAGDWSRAPVIFWGADNPGDEATHLTAHHLVRPLVEHFRDRDQGTTSDWEILHVAPEHATKVNLLQLLKLKRAPALLFAAGHGLEFPAEDPRQPLYQGALLCQDWNGERGEVPREYFVSAADITSGVNLQGSVLFLFNCFSAGTPQYDAFSQVWYRGQARNLAHEPFVSALPKAVLGLKDRGALAVIGHVDRAWGLSFLSDLTYRPEGLESRRREHVEVFASTLDRLLNGCPVGASLDFFNMRYAAIATELAYLYDHLADPPARDEVYRLAELWTAHNDARNVIVLGDPAVRLRARS
;
A
#
# COMPACT_ATOMS: atom_id res chain seq x y z
N MET A 1 -2.12 10.21 -43.34
CA MET A 1 -0.76 10.35 -42.79
C MET A 1 -0.92 10.93 -41.40
N ILE A 2 -0.57 10.19 -40.36
CA ILE A 2 -0.61 10.70 -38.98
C ILE A 2 0.74 11.37 -38.72
N ASP A 3 0.69 12.62 -38.28
CA ASP A 3 1.88 13.43 -38.06
C ASP A 3 2.67 12.92 -36.85
N ARG A 4 3.98 12.65 -37.04
CA ARG A 4 4.83 12.03 -36.02
C ARG A 4 5.54 13.05 -35.13
N HIS A 5 5.21 14.34 -35.20
CA HIS A 5 6.01 15.42 -34.61
C HIS A 5 5.26 16.42 -33.72
N GLN A 6 4.09 16.07 -33.16
CA GLN A 6 3.52 16.83 -32.04
C GLN A 6 4.22 16.49 -30.73
N THR A 7 5.17 17.36 -30.34
CA THR A 7 5.72 17.43 -28.98
C THR A 7 4.62 17.77 -27.97
N MET A 8 4.70 17.20 -26.78
CA MET A 8 3.72 17.41 -25.70
C MET A 8 4.29 18.42 -24.72
N ASP A 9 3.64 19.58 -24.63
CA ASP A 9 4.10 20.69 -23.78
C ASP A 9 3.46 20.67 -22.37
N GLU A 10 2.61 19.68 -22.07
CA GLU A 10 1.90 19.56 -20.79
C GLU A 10 2.84 19.08 -19.67
N LYS A 11 2.81 19.78 -18.52
CA LYS A 11 3.79 19.63 -17.45
C LYS A 11 3.17 19.06 -16.17
N LEU A 12 3.96 18.26 -15.48
CA LEU A 12 3.70 17.74 -14.16
C LEU A 12 4.20 18.74 -13.11
N TYR A 13 3.32 19.16 -12.23
CA TYR A 13 3.59 20.17 -11.19
C TYR A 13 3.84 19.53 -9.82
N PHE A 14 4.65 20.21 -9.03
CA PHE A 14 5.21 19.72 -7.76
C PHE A 14 4.79 20.65 -6.61
N ASN A 15 4.36 20.09 -5.48
CA ASN A 15 3.90 20.90 -4.35
C ASN A 15 5.04 21.49 -3.49
N GLY A 16 6.27 21.59 -4.01
CA GLY A 16 7.46 22.07 -3.28
C GLY A 16 8.03 23.38 -3.81
N ILE A 17 8.17 24.39 -2.95
CA ILE A 17 8.80 25.69 -3.27
C ILE A 17 10.12 25.84 -2.50
N GLN A 18 11.17 26.26 -3.19
CA GLN A 18 12.44 26.57 -2.54
C GLN A 18 12.31 27.86 -1.71
N GLY A 19 12.45 27.76 -0.38
CA GLY A 19 12.36 28.91 0.52
C GLY A 19 13.40 30.01 0.24
N THR A 20 14.48 29.69 -0.47
CA THR A 20 15.58 30.60 -0.79
C THR A 20 15.43 31.35 -2.11
N THR A 21 14.58 30.86 -3.03
CA THR A 21 14.45 31.40 -4.40
C THR A 21 13.00 31.67 -4.84
N GLY A 22 12.00 31.17 -4.12
CA GLY A 22 10.59 31.34 -4.49
C GLY A 22 10.26 30.65 -5.82
N THR A 23 11.02 29.61 -6.17
CA THR A 23 10.80 28.79 -7.37
C THR A 23 10.48 27.36 -6.99
N TYR A 24 9.82 26.62 -7.88
CA TYR A 24 9.61 25.19 -7.71
C TYR A 24 10.92 24.45 -7.42
N ALA A 25 10.89 23.57 -6.41
CA ALA A 25 12.04 22.79 -6.02
C ALA A 25 12.49 21.79 -7.10
N VAL A 26 11.52 21.23 -7.81
CA VAL A 26 11.70 20.58 -9.12
C VAL A 26 10.90 21.40 -10.14
N PRO A 27 11.55 22.00 -11.16
CA PRO A 27 10.82 22.68 -12.24
C PRO A 27 9.82 21.72 -12.90
N PRO A 28 8.60 22.17 -13.26
CA PRO A 28 7.59 21.29 -13.85
C PRO A 28 8.11 20.56 -15.11
N LEU A 29 7.98 19.24 -15.13
CA LEU A 29 8.57 18.32 -16.13
C LEU A 29 7.49 17.71 -17.03
N THR A 30 7.80 17.35 -18.28
CA THR A 30 6.87 16.51 -19.07
C THR A 30 6.90 15.06 -18.57
N ALA A 31 5.82 14.32 -18.82
CA ALA A 31 5.76 12.90 -18.47
C ALA A 31 6.83 12.07 -19.19
N GLU A 32 7.15 12.41 -20.44
CA GLU A 32 8.25 11.78 -21.19
C GLU A 32 9.60 12.02 -20.51
N THR A 33 9.89 13.26 -20.09
CA THR A 33 11.13 13.60 -19.38
C THR A 33 11.27 12.77 -18.10
N LEU A 34 10.18 12.66 -17.32
CA LEU A 34 10.14 11.86 -16.09
C LEU A 34 10.33 10.37 -16.36
N ALA A 35 9.65 9.82 -17.37
CA ALA A 35 9.72 8.40 -17.71
C ALA A 35 11.09 8.01 -18.30
N GLU A 36 11.71 8.83 -19.14
CA GLU A 36 13.09 8.65 -19.60
C GLU A 36 14.04 8.54 -18.40
N GLN A 37 13.90 9.44 -17.42
CA GLN A 37 14.70 9.46 -16.20
C GLN A 37 14.50 8.18 -15.36
N ILE A 38 13.26 7.71 -15.19
CA ILE A 38 12.93 6.44 -14.52
C ILE A 38 13.56 5.23 -15.23
N LEU A 39 13.45 5.18 -16.57
CA LEU A 39 13.97 4.07 -17.40
C LEU A 39 15.50 4.01 -17.38
N VAL A 40 16.18 5.16 -17.46
CA VAL A 40 17.64 5.25 -17.38
C VAL A 40 18.16 4.71 -16.04
N GLY A 41 17.50 5.06 -14.93
CA GLY A 41 17.82 4.49 -13.61
C GLY A 41 17.65 2.96 -13.58
N LYS A 42 16.47 2.47 -13.99
CA LYS A 42 16.14 1.04 -13.90
C LYS A 42 16.99 0.16 -14.82
N SER A 43 17.29 0.60 -16.05
CA SER A 43 18.06 -0.19 -17.01
C SER A 43 19.45 -0.55 -16.47
N ARG A 44 20.09 0.38 -15.74
CA ARG A 44 21.38 0.16 -15.08
C ARG A 44 21.26 -0.84 -13.92
N ALA A 45 20.32 -0.64 -13.00
CA ALA A 45 20.14 -1.51 -11.83
C ALA A 45 19.71 -2.95 -12.22
N MET A 46 18.89 -3.12 -13.25
CA MET A 46 18.53 -4.45 -13.76
C MET A 46 19.72 -5.16 -14.42
N GLN A 47 20.62 -4.43 -15.08
CA GLN A 47 21.83 -5.02 -15.68
C GLN A 47 22.73 -5.63 -14.59
N ASP A 48 23.00 -4.92 -13.50
CA ASP A 48 23.85 -5.46 -12.43
C ASP A 48 23.15 -6.52 -11.58
N LEU A 49 21.86 -6.36 -11.26
CA LEU A 49 21.14 -7.38 -10.49
C LEU A 49 21.02 -8.69 -11.27
N ARG A 50 20.70 -8.62 -12.59
CA ARG A 50 20.69 -9.80 -13.46
C ARG A 50 22.09 -10.38 -13.62
N THR A 51 23.15 -9.57 -13.63
CA THR A 51 24.54 -10.05 -13.67
C THR A 51 24.89 -10.79 -12.38
N LEU A 52 24.64 -10.21 -11.20
CA LEU A 52 24.91 -10.83 -9.90
C LEU A 52 24.04 -12.07 -9.62
N GLN A 53 22.76 -12.05 -9.97
CA GLN A 53 21.88 -13.22 -9.80
C GLN A 53 22.26 -14.36 -10.75
N ARG A 54 22.63 -14.07 -12.00
CA ARG A 54 23.21 -15.07 -12.92
C ARG A 54 24.49 -15.63 -12.34
N GLU A 55 25.41 -14.79 -11.86
CA GLU A 55 26.67 -15.22 -11.27
C GLU A 55 26.48 -16.15 -10.06
N LEU A 56 25.52 -15.83 -9.16
CA LEU A 56 25.31 -16.57 -7.91
C LEU A 56 24.51 -17.87 -8.08
N ALA A 57 23.39 -17.82 -8.83
CA ALA A 57 22.57 -19.01 -9.08
C ALA A 57 23.36 -20.06 -9.88
N TYR A 58 24.23 -19.59 -10.77
CA TYR A 58 24.90 -20.45 -11.71
C TYR A 58 26.13 -21.15 -11.12
N ARG A 59 26.90 -20.46 -10.26
CA ARG A 59 27.95 -21.09 -9.44
C ARG A 59 27.39 -22.16 -8.48
N THR A 60 26.17 -21.98 -7.97
CA THR A 60 25.57 -22.89 -6.98
C THR A 60 25.01 -24.18 -7.61
N SER A 61 24.25 -24.08 -8.70
CA SER A 61 23.67 -25.26 -9.38
C SER A 61 24.73 -26.16 -10.02
N ASN A 62 25.78 -25.56 -10.58
CA ASN A 62 26.83 -26.31 -11.29
C ASN A 62 27.72 -27.11 -10.34
N ALA A 63 28.01 -26.59 -9.15
CA ALA A 63 28.78 -27.32 -8.14
C ALA A 63 28.11 -28.67 -7.78
N GLU A 64 26.78 -28.68 -7.61
CA GLU A 64 26.04 -29.92 -7.31
C GLU A 64 26.04 -30.89 -8.49
N LYS A 65 25.88 -30.39 -9.73
CA LYS A 65 25.96 -31.20 -10.96
C LYS A 65 27.33 -31.85 -11.13
N ILE A 66 28.42 -31.11 -10.91
CA ILE A 66 29.80 -31.65 -10.94
C ILE A 66 29.96 -32.77 -9.91
N VAL A 67 29.51 -32.56 -8.67
CA VAL A 67 29.56 -33.57 -7.60
C VAL A 67 28.75 -34.83 -7.96
N ARG A 68 27.57 -34.68 -8.59
CA ARG A 68 26.74 -35.81 -9.04
C ARG A 68 27.38 -36.58 -10.20
N ILE A 69 27.93 -35.90 -11.21
CA ILE A 69 28.65 -36.53 -12.33
C ILE A 69 29.86 -37.32 -11.80
N THR A 70 30.67 -36.70 -10.94
CA THR A 70 31.87 -37.31 -10.34
C THR A 70 31.50 -38.55 -9.52
N ARG A 71 30.47 -38.43 -8.65
CA ARG A 71 29.98 -39.55 -7.83
C ARG A 71 29.43 -40.70 -8.68
N PHE A 72 28.70 -40.41 -9.76
CA PHE A 72 28.24 -41.42 -10.71
C PHE A 72 29.42 -42.14 -11.36
N LEU A 73 30.31 -41.42 -12.05
CA LEU A 73 31.45 -42.00 -12.77
C LEU A 73 32.36 -42.81 -11.85
N THR A 74 32.65 -42.30 -10.64
CA THR A 74 33.50 -43.00 -9.67
C THR A 74 32.87 -44.32 -9.22
N ARG A 75 31.55 -44.35 -8.97
CA ARG A 75 30.84 -45.57 -8.58
C ARG A 75 30.78 -46.58 -9.71
N ASP A 76 30.44 -46.12 -10.92
CA ASP A 76 30.19 -46.96 -12.08
C ASP A 76 31.48 -47.61 -12.60
N ILE A 77 32.58 -46.83 -12.68
CA ILE A 77 33.91 -47.33 -13.04
C ILE A 77 34.43 -48.31 -11.96
N ALA A 78 34.24 -48.01 -10.67
CA ALA A 78 34.63 -48.94 -9.60
C ALA A 78 33.85 -50.27 -9.67
N GLN A 79 32.56 -50.24 -10.02
CA GLN A 79 31.75 -51.44 -10.23
C GLN A 79 32.20 -52.23 -11.46
N ALA A 80 32.50 -51.56 -12.58
CA ALA A 80 33.04 -52.21 -13.79
C ALA A 80 34.39 -52.91 -13.52
N ILE A 81 35.30 -52.24 -12.80
CA ILE A 81 36.59 -52.80 -12.38
C ILE A 81 36.40 -54.02 -11.47
N ALA A 82 35.53 -53.92 -10.47
CA ALA A 82 35.24 -55.04 -9.56
C ALA A 82 34.63 -56.25 -10.28
N ALA A 83 33.78 -56.01 -11.28
CA ALA A 83 33.19 -57.04 -12.13
C ALA A 83 34.09 -57.52 -13.29
N ARG A 84 35.28 -56.92 -13.47
CA ARG A 84 36.22 -57.16 -14.59
C ARG A 84 35.59 -56.95 -15.99
N VAL A 85 34.63 -56.05 -16.11
CA VAL A 85 33.99 -55.71 -17.39
C VAL A 85 34.79 -54.58 -18.07
N PRO A 86 35.24 -54.75 -19.33
CA PRO A 86 35.94 -53.69 -20.04
C PRO A 86 34.99 -52.54 -20.39
N LEU A 87 35.48 -51.30 -20.25
CA LEU A 87 34.76 -50.10 -20.70
C LEU A 87 34.72 -50.11 -22.24
N ASN A 88 33.50 -50.17 -22.79
CA ASN A 88 33.23 -50.33 -24.21
C ASN A 88 32.12 -49.36 -24.66
N ASP A 89 31.75 -49.39 -25.94
CA ASP A 89 30.77 -48.46 -26.53
C ASP A 89 29.41 -48.46 -25.81
N THR A 90 28.97 -49.61 -25.29
CA THR A 90 27.76 -49.71 -24.45
C THR A 90 27.91 -48.98 -23.12
N TRP A 91 29.10 -48.99 -22.50
CA TRP A 91 29.37 -48.19 -21.30
C TRP A 91 29.40 -46.69 -21.62
N PHE A 92 30.08 -46.27 -22.70
CA PHE A 92 30.12 -44.86 -23.10
C PHE A 92 28.72 -44.31 -23.44
N THR A 93 27.87 -45.13 -24.06
CA THR A 93 26.45 -44.79 -24.32
C THR A 93 25.66 -44.60 -23.03
N HIS A 94 25.84 -45.50 -22.05
CA HIS A 94 25.21 -45.37 -20.74
C HIS A 94 25.69 -44.12 -19.97
N ALA A 95 27.01 -43.89 -19.95
CA ALA A 95 27.61 -42.74 -19.30
C ALA A 95 27.13 -41.42 -19.92
N ALA A 96 27.09 -41.32 -21.26
CA ALA A 96 26.56 -40.15 -21.98
C ALA A 96 25.11 -39.83 -21.56
N HIS A 97 24.23 -40.83 -21.54
CA HIS A 97 22.83 -40.68 -21.14
C HIS A 97 22.69 -40.17 -19.69
N GLN A 98 23.46 -40.75 -18.75
CA GLN A 98 23.43 -40.31 -17.35
C GLN A 98 24.01 -38.89 -17.17
N ILE A 99 25.09 -38.54 -17.87
CA ILE A 99 25.69 -37.21 -17.81
C ILE A 99 24.72 -36.15 -18.34
N LEU A 100 24.09 -36.37 -19.49
CA LEU A 100 23.05 -35.48 -20.01
C LEU A 100 21.92 -35.28 -18.98
N ASN A 101 21.38 -36.37 -18.42
CA ASN A 101 20.33 -36.28 -17.42
C ASN A 101 20.74 -35.49 -16.15
N ILE A 102 22.01 -35.54 -15.73
CA ILE A 102 22.51 -34.73 -14.62
C ILE A 102 22.71 -33.26 -15.02
N VAL A 103 23.30 -32.99 -16.19
CA VAL A 103 23.56 -31.63 -16.68
C VAL A 103 22.25 -30.84 -16.87
N PHE A 104 21.23 -31.49 -17.41
CA PHE A 104 19.94 -30.87 -17.72
C PHE A 104 18.84 -31.10 -16.68
N ALA A 105 19.12 -31.85 -15.62
CA ALA A 105 18.19 -32.11 -14.52
C ALA A 105 16.79 -32.63 -14.93
N GLY A 106 16.67 -33.19 -16.14
CA GLY A 106 15.40 -33.66 -16.72
C GLY A 106 14.54 -32.59 -17.42
N SER A 107 14.98 -31.33 -17.52
CA SER A 107 14.17 -30.24 -18.10
C SER A 107 14.23 -30.14 -19.64
N LEU A 108 14.97 -31.03 -20.30
CA LEU A 108 14.95 -31.21 -21.76
C LEU A 108 14.90 -32.71 -22.08
N ALA A 109 14.11 -33.08 -23.09
CA ALA A 109 14.06 -34.45 -23.60
C ALA A 109 15.32 -34.76 -24.42
N THR A 110 16.27 -35.45 -23.79
CA THR A 110 17.53 -35.90 -24.38
C THR A 110 17.25 -36.82 -25.59
N GLN A 111 17.59 -36.39 -26.81
CA GLN A 111 17.32 -37.20 -27.99
C GLN A 111 18.34 -38.34 -28.12
N PRO A 112 17.99 -39.47 -28.76
CA PRO A 112 18.95 -40.53 -29.05
C PRO A 112 20.18 -40.07 -29.83
N GLY A 113 20.04 -39.00 -30.64
CA GLY A 113 21.15 -38.35 -31.34
C GLY A 113 22.15 -37.66 -30.40
N ASP A 114 21.67 -37.00 -29.36
CA ASP A 114 22.50 -36.26 -28.40
C ASP A 114 23.31 -37.21 -27.51
N VAL A 115 22.66 -38.29 -27.08
CA VAL A 115 23.32 -39.39 -26.34
C VAL A 115 24.42 -40.02 -27.19
N ARG A 116 24.15 -40.30 -28.48
CA ARG A 116 25.13 -40.87 -29.40
C ARG A 116 26.32 -39.93 -29.62
N LEU A 117 26.06 -38.64 -29.82
CA LEU A 117 27.07 -37.60 -30.03
C LEU A 117 28.01 -37.45 -28.80
N LEU A 118 27.46 -37.50 -27.59
CA LEU A 118 28.28 -37.45 -26.39
C LEU A 118 29.02 -38.78 -26.12
N ALA A 119 28.40 -39.92 -26.42
CA ALA A 119 29.03 -41.24 -26.26
C ALA A 119 30.26 -41.38 -27.18
N GLU A 120 30.16 -40.93 -28.43
CA GLU A 120 31.27 -40.93 -29.39
C GLU A 120 32.45 -40.09 -28.86
N ARG A 121 32.19 -38.88 -28.35
CA ARG A 121 33.22 -38.02 -27.74
C ARG A 121 33.89 -38.67 -26.52
N LEU A 122 33.10 -39.30 -25.65
CA LEU A 122 33.63 -40.02 -24.48
C LEU A 122 34.49 -41.24 -24.88
N SER A 123 34.15 -41.93 -25.98
CA SER A 123 34.94 -43.06 -26.47
C SER A 123 36.30 -42.63 -27.06
N GLN A 124 36.37 -41.41 -27.61
CA GLN A 124 37.59 -40.85 -28.22
C GLN A 124 38.52 -40.21 -27.19
N ASP A 125 37.98 -39.42 -26.26
CA ASP A 125 38.72 -38.79 -25.15
C ASP A 125 37.80 -38.59 -23.94
N ALA A 126 37.69 -39.63 -23.10
CA ALA A 126 36.88 -39.58 -21.90
C ALA A 126 37.35 -38.49 -20.92
N VAL A 127 38.67 -38.36 -20.71
CA VAL A 127 39.23 -37.48 -19.67
C VAL A 127 39.08 -36.02 -20.09
N GLY A 128 39.45 -35.65 -21.32
CA GLY A 128 39.26 -34.30 -21.83
C GLY A 128 37.77 -33.94 -21.99
N THR A 129 36.92 -34.87 -22.42
CA THR A 129 35.47 -34.64 -22.53
C THR A 129 34.83 -34.35 -21.16
N ILE A 130 35.13 -35.14 -20.13
CA ILE A 130 34.62 -34.90 -18.77
C ILE A 130 35.23 -33.64 -18.15
N THR A 131 36.54 -33.43 -18.32
CA THR A 131 37.22 -32.22 -17.83
C THR A 131 36.56 -30.98 -18.42
N ARG A 132 36.32 -30.94 -19.74
CA ARG A 132 35.66 -29.83 -20.41
C ARG A 132 34.21 -29.60 -19.96
N ILE A 133 33.45 -30.65 -19.65
CA ILE A 133 32.11 -30.52 -19.06
C ILE A 133 32.19 -29.89 -17.67
N VAL A 134 33.12 -30.36 -16.84
CA VAL A 134 33.36 -29.85 -15.48
C VAL A 134 33.88 -28.42 -15.50
N GLU A 135 34.75 -28.05 -16.44
CA GLU A 135 35.24 -26.70 -16.67
C GLU A 135 34.12 -25.74 -17.11
N LEU A 136 33.31 -26.11 -18.11
CA LEU A 136 32.20 -25.26 -18.58
C LEU A 136 31.09 -25.11 -17.52
N LEU A 137 30.90 -26.12 -16.65
CA LEU A 137 30.07 -25.98 -15.45
C LEU A 137 30.76 -25.07 -14.41
N GLY A 138 32.02 -25.33 -14.05
CA GLY A 138 32.72 -24.61 -12.98
C GLY A 138 32.98 -23.13 -13.29
N ALA A 139 33.33 -22.82 -14.54
CA ALA A 139 33.55 -21.46 -15.06
C ALA A 139 32.25 -20.69 -15.31
N GLY A 140 31.10 -21.36 -15.29
CA GLY A 140 29.84 -20.74 -15.60
C GLY A 140 29.66 -20.41 -17.09
N GLU A 141 29.54 -21.43 -17.95
CA GLU A 141 29.15 -21.27 -19.37
C GLU A 141 27.97 -22.17 -19.83
N GLY A 142 26.77 -21.98 -19.25
CA GLY A 142 25.75 -23.05 -19.15
C GLY A 142 24.90 -23.20 -20.39
N THR A 143 24.60 -22.08 -21.03
CA THR A 143 23.97 -22.06 -22.35
C THR A 143 24.95 -22.53 -23.43
N ARG A 144 26.26 -22.36 -23.25
CA ARG A 144 27.29 -22.86 -24.17
C ARG A 144 27.44 -24.37 -24.05
N LEU A 145 27.51 -24.89 -22.83
CA LEU A 145 27.41 -26.31 -22.51
C LEU A 145 26.08 -26.90 -23.02
N GLY A 146 24.97 -26.19 -22.78
CA GLY A 146 23.62 -26.54 -23.22
C GLY A 146 23.50 -26.72 -24.73
N ARG A 147 24.00 -25.75 -25.51
CA ARG A 147 24.04 -25.80 -26.97
C ARG A 147 25.09 -26.79 -27.52
N TRP A 148 26.14 -27.08 -26.76
CA TRP A 148 27.12 -28.12 -27.08
C TRP A 148 26.56 -29.54 -26.85
N LEU A 149 25.37 -29.65 -26.23
CA LEU A 149 24.73 -30.90 -25.81
C LEU A 149 23.25 -31.14 -26.23
N LEU A 150 22.30 -30.18 -26.37
CA LEU A 150 20.82 -30.52 -26.37
C LEU A 150 19.66 -29.74 -27.10
N ASN A 151 19.70 -28.47 -27.55
CA ASN A 151 18.56 -27.85 -28.33
C ASN A 151 17.13 -27.49 -27.66
N HIS A 152 16.94 -27.04 -26.37
CA HIS A 152 15.79 -26.23 -25.69
C HIS A 152 14.49 -26.90 -25.02
N GLU A 153 13.53 -26.28 -24.21
CA GLU A 153 13.43 -25.58 -22.83
C GLU A 153 11.91 -25.29 -22.30
N ASP A 154 11.52 -25.10 -20.97
CA ASP A 154 10.07 -25.10 -20.40
C ASP A 154 9.68 -24.38 -18.97
N VAL A 155 8.41 -24.42 -18.37
CA VAL A 155 7.77 -23.50 -17.27
C VAL A 155 6.93 -24.09 -16.01
N ASP A 156 6.50 -23.28 -14.95
CA ASP A 156 6.11 -23.56 -13.49
C ASP A 156 4.73 -23.04 -12.84
N ILE A 157 4.40 -23.39 -11.56
CA ILE A 157 3.11 -23.29 -10.76
C ILE A 157 2.66 -21.94 -10.11
N PRO A 158 3.47 -21.12 -9.39
CA PRO A 158 2.94 -19.96 -8.64
C PRO A 158 2.15 -18.98 -9.50
N THR A 159 2.57 -18.87 -10.76
CA THR A 159 1.88 -18.26 -11.90
C THR A 159 0.39 -18.61 -11.97
N LEU A 160 0.00 -19.85 -11.67
CA LEU A 160 -1.40 -20.32 -11.73
C LEU A 160 -2.28 -19.66 -10.66
N ARG A 161 -1.74 -19.37 -9.45
CA ARG A 161 -2.49 -18.67 -8.40
C ARG A 161 -2.77 -17.24 -8.82
N SER A 162 -1.73 -16.51 -9.23
CA SER A 162 -1.85 -15.12 -9.68
C SER A 162 -2.82 -14.97 -10.86
N VAL A 163 -2.84 -15.95 -11.79
CA VAL A 163 -3.81 -16.00 -12.89
C VAL A 163 -5.26 -16.16 -12.40
N LEU A 164 -5.52 -16.94 -11.35
CA LEU A 164 -6.88 -17.09 -10.81
C LEU A 164 -7.32 -15.87 -9.98
N GLU A 165 -6.41 -15.29 -9.20
CA GLU A 165 -6.68 -14.07 -8.41
C GLU A 165 -6.99 -12.89 -9.34
N LEU A 166 -6.19 -12.69 -10.40
CA LEU A 166 -6.44 -11.68 -11.44
C LEU A 166 -7.79 -11.87 -12.15
N ARG A 167 -8.17 -13.12 -12.47
CA ARG A 167 -9.47 -13.42 -13.10
C ARG A 167 -10.65 -13.14 -12.17
N ALA A 168 -10.51 -13.43 -10.87
CA ALA A 168 -11.54 -13.10 -9.90
C ALA A 168 -11.69 -11.59 -9.72
N ASP A 169 -10.58 -10.84 -9.68
CA ASP A 169 -10.59 -9.38 -9.60
C ASP A 169 -11.30 -8.74 -10.80
N GLN A 170 -10.91 -9.13 -12.01
CA GLN A 170 -11.52 -8.65 -13.26
C GLN A 170 -13.01 -8.96 -13.35
N ALA A 171 -13.42 -10.17 -12.96
CA ALA A 171 -14.83 -10.55 -12.97
C ALA A 171 -15.66 -9.75 -11.96
N LEU A 172 -15.18 -9.59 -10.72
CA LEU A 172 -15.87 -8.80 -9.69
C LEU A 172 -15.94 -7.31 -10.03
N ALA A 173 -14.88 -6.74 -10.61
CA ALA A 173 -14.88 -5.37 -11.10
C ALA A 173 -15.90 -5.16 -12.24
N SER A 174 -15.95 -6.09 -13.20
CA SER A 174 -16.93 -6.05 -14.30
C SER A 174 -18.37 -6.19 -13.79
N ILE A 175 -18.62 -7.06 -12.81
CA ILE A 175 -19.95 -7.25 -12.19
C ILE A 175 -20.40 -5.98 -11.47
N ARG A 176 -19.50 -5.34 -10.70
CA ARG A 176 -19.79 -4.06 -10.04
C ARG A 176 -20.16 -2.99 -11.07
N GLN A 177 -19.33 -2.81 -12.09
CA GLN A 177 -19.53 -1.79 -13.12
C GLN A 177 -20.83 -2.01 -13.93
N GLU A 178 -21.13 -3.25 -14.33
CA GLU A 178 -22.27 -3.53 -15.21
C GLU A 178 -23.60 -3.57 -14.45
N TYR A 179 -23.64 -4.06 -13.21
CA TYR A 179 -24.91 -4.32 -12.51
C TYR A 179 -25.16 -3.38 -11.32
N VAL A 180 -24.13 -2.84 -10.67
CA VAL A 180 -24.26 -2.13 -9.39
C VAL A 180 -23.98 -0.63 -9.51
N ASP A 181 -22.97 -0.20 -10.26
CA ASP A 181 -22.68 1.23 -10.47
C ASP A 181 -23.86 1.96 -11.16
N VAL A 182 -23.97 3.28 -10.93
CA VAL A 182 -25.13 4.10 -11.36
C VAL A 182 -25.32 4.10 -12.89
N ASP A 183 -24.23 4.12 -13.65
CA ASP A 183 -24.20 4.07 -15.11
C ASP A 183 -24.38 2.65 -15.69
N GLY A 184 -24.52 1.65 -14.83
CA GLY A 184 -24.75 0.26 -15.22
C GLY A 184 -26.19 -0.01 -15.69
N ARG A 185 -26.50 -1.29 -15.90
CA ARG A 185 -27.85 -1.74 -16.30
C ARG A 185 -28.91 -1.24 -15.30
N PRO A 186 -30.13 -0.91 -15.77
CA PRO A 186 -31.22 -0.48 -14.89
C PRO A 186 -31.62 -1.63 -13.96
N VAL A 187 -31.45 -1.41 -12.66
CA VAL A 187 -31.83 -2.36 -11.59
C VAL A 187 -33.34 -2.51 -11.48
N LEU A 188 -34.10 -1.46 -11.76
CA LEU A 188 -35.57 -1.45 -11.71
C LEU A 188 -36.17 -1.52 -13.12
N ASP A 189 -37.32 -2.17 -13.24
CA ASP A 189 -38.17 -2.14 -14.43
C ASP A 189 -39.03 -0.86 -14.50
N GLU A 190 -39.79 -0.70 -15.58
CA GLU A 190 -40.73 0.42 -15.79
C GLU A 190 -41.81 0.53 -14.69
N GLY A 191 -42.04 -0.53 -13.91
CA GLY A 191 -42.95 -0.57 -12.77
C GLY A 191 -42.27 -0.24 -11.43
N GLY A 192 -41.00 0.15 -11.42
CA GLY A 192 -40.24 0.50 -10.21
C GLY A 192 -39.82 -0.71 -9.36
N LYS A 193 -39.82 -1.93 -9.91
CA LYS A 193 -39.46 -3.16 -9.20
C LYS A 193 -38.16 -3.76 -9.74
N ILE A 194 -37.38 -4.44 -8.89
CA ILE A 194 -36.11 -5.07 -9.27
C ILE A 194 -36.29 -5.97 -10.50
N ALA A 195 -35.72 -5.63 -11.64
CA ALA A 195 -36.01 -6.27 -12.92
C ALA A 195 -35.56 -7.74 -12.93
N THR A 196 -36.44 -8.66 -13.35
CA THR A 196 -36.13 -10.11 -13.34
C THR A 196 -34.89 -10.43 -14.17
N ALA A 197 -34.79 -9.88 -15.38
CA ALA A 197 -33.61 -10.04 -16.24
C ALA A 197 -32.31 -9.51 -15.60
N TRP A 198 -32.40 -8.45 -14.78
CA TRP A 198 -31.24 -7.95 -14.03
C TRP A 198 -30.81 -8.94 -12.93
N ILE A 199 -31.77 -9.56 -12.22
CA ILE A 199 -31.48 -10.60 -11.20
C ILE A 199 -30.84 -11.83 -11.86
N ASP A 200 -31.40 -12.29 -12.97
CA ASP A 200 -30.91 -13.43 -13.75
C ASP A 200 -29.46 -13.19 -14.22
N ASP A 201 -29.21 -12.08 -14.91
CA ASP A 201 -27.89 -11.75 -15.48
C ASP A 201 -26.84 -11.46 -14.38
N PHE A 202 -27.20 -10.76 -13.31
CA PHE A 202 -26.31 -10.48 -12.18
C PHE A 202 -25.87 -11.77 -11.47
N THR A 203 -26.81 -12.68 -11.20
CA THR A 203 -26.51 -13.95 -10.53
C THR A 203 -25.78 -14.92 -11.45
N TRP A 204 -26.08 -14.91 -12.76
CA TRP A 204 -25.31 -15.63 -13.76
C TRP A 204 -23.85 -15.15 -13.85
N ALA A 205 -23.61 -13.84 -13.83
CA ALA A 205 -22.28 -13.27 -13.86
C ALA A 205 -21.48 -13.61 -12.59
N LEU A 206 -22.12 -13.55 -11.41
CA LEU A 206 -21.53 -13.99 -10.15
C LEU A 206 -21.09 -15.47 -10.17
N HIS A 207 -21.85 -16.36 -10.81
CA HIS A 207 -21.45 -17.77 -10.98
C HIS A 207 -20.16 -17.96 -11.81
N GLN A 208 -19.74 -16.98 -12.62
CA GLN A 208 -18.50 -17.08 -13.43
C GLN A 208 -17.22 -16.76 -12.63
N VAL A 209 -17.34 -16.19 -11.43
CA VAL A 209 -16.17 -15.83 -10.60
C VAL A 209 -15.54 -17.11 -10.02
N PRO A 210 -14.21 -17.35 -10.17
CA PRO A 210 -13.56 -18.62 -9.82
C PRO A 210 -13.30 -18.83 -8.31
N ILE A 211 -14.29 -18.49 -7.47
CA ILE A 211 -14.20 -18.49 -6.00
C ILE A 211 -13.93 -19.89 -5.44
N ASP A 212 -14.65 -20.92 -5.92
CA ASP A 212 -14.43 -22.30 -5.48
C ASP A 212 -13.03 -22.83 -5.88
N SER A 213 -12.48 -22.36 -7.00
CA SER A 213 -11.11 -22.70 -7.45
C SER A 213 -10.04 -22.07 -6.56
N LEU A 214 -10.25 -20.82 -6.12
CA LEU A 214 -9.38 -20.12 -5.17
C LEU A 214 -9.49 -20.73 -3.76
N LYS A 215 -10.70 -21.12 -3.33
CA LYS A 215 -10.95 -21.84 -2.06
C LYS A 215 -10.25 -23.21 -2.01
N GLY A 216 -10.07 -23.86 -3.16
CA GLY A 216 -9.32 -25.12 -3.28
C GLY A 216 -7.80 -24.98 -3.13
N MET A 217 -7.27 -23.75 -3.19
CA MET A 217 -5.85 -23.49 -2.96
C MET A 217 -5.55 -23.30 -1.46
N PRO A 218 -4.39 -23.75 -0.94
CA PRO A 218 -4.06 -23.56 0.47
C PRO A 218 -4.05 -22.07 0.87
N GLY A 219 -4.72 -21.73 1.97
CA GLY A 219 -4.41 -20.53 2.77
C GLY A 219 -5.52 -19.54 3.15
N ARG A 220 -6.76 -19.61 2.62
CA ARG A 220 -7.83 -18.62 2.92
C ARG A 220 -9.25 -19.20 2.97
N ASP A 221 -10.13 -18.60 3.78
CA ASP A 221 -11.60 -18.75 3.73
C ASP A 221 -12.19 -17.46 3.14
N ALA A 222 -12.50 -17.49 1.85
CA ALA A 222 -12.91 -16.32 1.08
C ALA A 222 -14.44 -16.04 1.10
N ILE A 223 -15.23 -16.82 1.84
CA ILE A 223 -16.71 -16.77 1.76
C ILE A 223 -17.33 -16.30 3.08
N ARG A 224 -16.81 -16.71 4.25
CA ARG A 224 -17.47 -16.45 5.54
C ARG A 224 -17.61 -14.97 5.93
N GLY A 225 -16.65 -14.12 5.59
CA GLY A 225 -16.75 -12.66 5.78
C GLY A 225 -17.83 -12.04 4.88
N PRO A 226 -17.67 -12.16 3.54
CA PRO A 226 -18.62 -11.64 2.57
C PRO A 226 -20.06 -12.11 2.78
N LEU A 227 -20.28 -13.37 3.16
CA LEU A 227 -21.62 -13.91 3.40
C LEU A 227 -22.30 -13.29 4.63
N ARG A 228 -21.55 -12.92 5.69
CA ARG A 228 -22.10 -12.17 6.83
C ARG A 228 -22.53 -10.77 6.42
N VAL A 229 -21.70 -10.09 5.63
CA VAL A 229 -22.05 -8.76 5.09
C VAL A 229 -23.27 -8.85 4.17
N LEU A 230 -23.38 -9.87 3.32
CA LEU A 230 -24.56 -10.09 2.48
C LEU A 230 -25.85 -10.17 3.28
N VAL A 231 -25.86 -11.00 4.34
CA VAL A 231 -27.01 -11.14 5.23
C VAL A 231 -27.35 -9.81 5.90
N GLN A 232 -26.34 -9.06 6.37
CA GLN A 232 -26.54 -7.76 7.01
C GLN A 232 -27.12 -6.71 6.06
N VAL A 233 -26.58 -6.58 4.84
CA VAL A 233 -27.07 -5.57 3.88
C VAL A 233 -28.47 -5.92 3.37
N LEU A 234 -28.80 -7.19 3.16
CA LEU A 234 -30.16 -7.62 2.79
C LEU A 234 -31.16 -7.39 3.93
N LYS A 235 -30.76 -7.60 5.20
CA LYS A 235 -31.57 -7.21 6.38
C LYS A 235 -31.78 -5.70 6.47
N GLY A 236 -30.87 -4.88 5.94
CA GLY A 236 -31.01 -3.42 5.89
C GLY A 236 -32.01 -2.90 4.85
N LEU A 237 -32.41 -3.72 3.86
CA LEU A 237 -33.33 -3.32 2.78
C LEU A 237 -34.81 -3.51 3.13
N VAL A 238 -35.13 -4.22 4.21
CA VAL A 238 -36.50 -4.57 4.63
C VAL A 238 -36.59 -4.51 6.15
N ASP A 239 -37.67 -3.98 6.70
CA ASP A 239 -37.95 -4.06 8.13
C ASP A 239 -38.21 -5.53 8.53
N VAL A 240 -37.14 -6.23 8.88
CA VAL A 240 -37.14 -7.64 9.28
C VAL A 240 -37.66 -7.87 10.70
N ASP A 241 -37.77 -6.80 11.51
CA ASP A 241 -38.20 -6.87 12.91
C ASP A 241 -39.68 -6.51 13.11
N SER A 242 -40.34 -5.90 12.13
CA SER A 242 -41.79 -5.61 12.19
C SER A 242 -42.62 -6.89 12.45
N PRO A 243 -43.55 -6.87 13.44
CA PRO A 243 -44.39 -8.02 13.76
C PRO A 243 -45.61 -8.18 12.81
N VAL A 244 -45.89 -7.19 11.96
CA VAL A 244 -46.98 -7.24 10.97
C VAL A 244 -46.38 -7.35 9.57
N ALA A 245 -45.97 -8.56 9.22
CA ALA A 245 -45.43 -8.89 7.90
C ALA A 245 -46.52 -9.47 6.98
N ASP A 246 -46.54 -9.05 5.72
CA ASP A 246 -47.26 -9.76 4.65
C ASP A 246 -46.54 -11.07 4.26
N GLN A 247 -47.09 -11.82 3.29
CA GLN A 247 -46.49 -13.09 2.88
C GLN A 247 -45.13 -12.88 2.22
N THR A 248 -45.02 -11.89 1.33
CA THR A 248 -43.80 -11.51 0.62
C THR A 248 -42.65 -11.13 1.57
N THR A 249 -42.96 -10.42 2.65
CA THR A 249 -41.99 -10.08 3.71
C THR A 249 -41.54 -11.32 4.50
N ARG A 250 -42.43 -12.31 4.71
CA ARG A 250 -42.04 -13.61 5.29
C ARG A 250 -41.13 -14.40 4.37
N ASP A 251 -41.42 -14.42 3.06
CA ASP A 251 -40.62 -15.16 2.07
C ASP A 251 -39.20 -14.59 1.96
N VAL A 252 -39.05 -13.25 1.98
CA VAL A 252 -37.73 -12.60 2.08
C VAL A 252 -37.00 -12.95 3.38
N ARG A 253 -37.68 -12.90 4.54
CA ARG A 253 -37.08 -13.29 5.83
C ARG A 253 -36.60 -14.75 5.82
N GLN A 254 -37.32 -15.65 5.15
CA GLN A 254 -36.89 -17.04 4.99
C GLN A 254 -35.58 -17.14 4.18
N HIS A 255 -35.51 -16.53 2.99
CA HIS A 255 -34.30 -16.61 2.16
C HIS A 255 -33.07 -15.91 2.79
N ILE A 256 -33.29 -14.83 3.56
CA ILE A 256 -32.23 -14.22 4.37
C ILE A 256 -31.77 -15.17 5.49
N ALA A 257 -32.68 -15.89 6.15
CA ALA A 257 -32.34 -16.88 7.18
C ALA A 257 -31.61 -18.11 6.59
N GLU A 258 -31.93 -18.51 5.35
CA GLU A 258 -31.20 -19.54 4.61
C GLU A 258 -29.74 -19.10 4.33
N LEU A 259 -29.53 -17.87 3.86
CA LEU A 259 -28.20 -17.27 3.72
C LEU A 259 -27.45 -17.16 5.06
N GLU A 260 -28.14 -16.85 6.15
CA GLU A 260 -27.58 -16.78 7.50
C GLU A 260 -27.12 -18.15 8.01
N GLN A 261 -27.88 -19.22 7.76
CA GLN A 261 -27.48 -20.60 8.09
C GLN A 261 -26.20 -21.04 7.36
N LEU A 262 -25.99 -20.57 6.12
CA LEU A 262 -24.75 -20.85 5.37
C LEU A 262 -23.51 -20.22 6.03
N THR A 263 -23.63 -19.10 6.77
CA THR A 263 -22.47 -18.48 7.46
C THR A 263 -21.81 -19.43 8.48
N GLY A 264 -22.61 -20.27 9.14
CA GLY A 264 -22.15 -21.25 10.14
C GLY A 264 -21.37 -22.43 9.53
N GLN A 265 -21.50 -22.67 8.23
CA GLN A 265 -20.89 -23.83 7.54
C GLN A 265 -19.47 -23.54 7.00
N GLY A 266 -19.08 -22.26 6.88
CA GLY A 266 -17.72 -21.83 6.52
C GLY A 266 -17.21 -22.41 5.19
N ALA A 267 -15.97 -22.88 5.17
CA ALA A 267 -15.28 -23.38 3.96
C ALA A 267 -15.97 -24.54 3.21
N SER A 268 -16.97 -25.20 3.83
CA SER A 268 -17.75 -26.27 3.17
C SER A 268 -18.85 -25.76 2.23
N VAL A 269 -19.22 -24.48 2.31
CA VAL A 269 -20.21 -23.86 1.42
C VAL A 269 -19.62 -23.72 0.00
N SER A 270 -20.38 -24.10 -1.04
CA SER A 270 -20.00 -23.81 -2.43
C SER A 270 -20.42 -22.40 -2.83
N TRP A 271 -19.65 -21.77 -3.70
CA TRP A 271 -19.99 -20.45 -4.23
C TRP A 271 -21.31 -20.46 -4.99
N HIS A 272 -21.59 -21.54 -5.73
CA HIS A 272 -22.87 -21.77 -6.38
C HIS A 272 -24.06 -21.69 -5.41
N HIS A 273 -23.97 -22.31 -4.23
CA HIS A 273 -25.07 -22.28 -3.24
C HIS A 273 -25.35 -20.84 -2.76
N VAL A 274 -24.31 -20.06 -2.44
CA VAL A 274 -24.45 -18.67 -2.02
C VAL A 274 -25.18 -17.82 -3.08
N VAL A 275 -24.78 -17.96 -4.35
CA VAL A 275 -25.36 -17.18 -5.45
C VAL A 275 -26.81 -17.62 -5.75
N SER A 276 -27.13 -18.91 -5.65
CA SER A 276 -28.52 -19.39 -5.79
C SER A 276 -29.43 -18.92 -4.65
N SER A 277 -28.95 -18.91 -3.41
CA SER A 277 -29.71 -18.36 -2.28
C SER A 277 -29.89 -16.83 -2.40
N LEU A 278 -28.89 -16.11 -2.92
CA LEU A 278 -29.00 -14.69 -3.24
C LEU A 278 -30.04 -14.43 -4.34
N HIS A 279 -30.05 -15.24 -5.40
CA HIS A 279 -31.04 -15.16 -6.47
C HIS A 279 -32.47 -15.28 -5.92
N SER A 280 -32.72 -16.24 -5.03
CA SER A 280 -34.02 -16.41 -4.36
C SER A 280 -34.39 -15.19 -3.49
N ALA A 281 -33.44 -14.65 -2.72
CA ALA A 281 -33.66 -13.45 -1.92
C ALA A 281 -34.01 -12.21 -2.77
N LEU A 282 -33.27 -11.97 -3.86
CA LEU A 282 -33.53 -10.85 -4.79
C LEU A 282 -34.88 -11.00 -5.50
N THR A 283 -35.24 -12.23 -5.90
CA THR A 283 -36.54 -12.52 -6.52
C THR A 283 -37.69 -12.28 -5.55
N ALA A 284 -37.53 -12.59 -4.26
CA ALA A 284 -38.53 -12.29 -3.24
C ALA A 284 -38.61 -10.77 -2.94
N LEU A 285 -37.47 -10.07 -2.86
CA LEU A 285 -37.40 -8.61 -2.63
C LEU A 285 -38.16 -7.80 -3.69
N ARG A 286 -38.23 -8.29 -4.94
CA ARG A 286 -39.03 -7.69 -6.04
C ARG A 286 -40.51 -7.48 -5.69
N TYR A 287 -41.06 -8.24 -4.74
CA TYR A 287 -42.48 -8.24 -4.40
C TYR A 287 -42.83 -7.60 -3.05
N VAL A 288 -41.84 -7.14 -2.28
CA VAL A 288 -42.07 -6.48 -0.97
C VAL A 288 -42.71 -5.10 -1.11
N ALA A 289 -43.52 -4.72 -0.12
CA ALA A 289 -44.10 -3.38 0.02
C ALA A 289 -43.63 -2.71 1.33
N PRO A 290 -43.08 -1.48 1.30
CA PRO A 290 -42.76 -0.68 0.12
C PRO A 290 -41.68 -1.35 -0.75
N SER A 291 -41.68 -1.01 -2.05
CA SER A 291 -40.69 -1.52 -3.00
C SER A 291 -39.29 -1.00 -2.65
N VAL A 292 -38.30 -1.88 -2.63
CA VAL A 292 -36.89 -1.52 -2.45
C VAL A 292 -36.45 -0.62 -3.60
N GLY A 293 -35.94 0.58 -3.28
CA GLY A 293 -35.43 1.52 -4.26
C GLY A 293 -34.11 1.06 -4.88
N GLY A 294 -33.85 1.53 -6.10
CA GLY A 294 -32.67 1.13 -6.87
C GLY A 294 -31.36 1.65 -6.25
N PHE A 295 -31.39 2.78 -5.54
CA PHE A 295 -30.21 3.35 -4.89
C PHE A 295 -29.80 2.53 -3.67
N GLU A 296 -30.77 2.16 -2.85
CA GLU A 296 -30.61 1.36 -1.63
C GLU A 296 -30.06 -0.03 -1.95
N LEU A 297 -30.63 -0.71 -2.95
CA LEU A 297 -30.15 -2.01 -3.41
C LEU A 297 -28.73 -1.93 -4.00
N ARG A 298 -28.42 -0.91 -4.80
CA ARG A 298 -27.05 -0.69 -5.31
C ARG A 298 -26.06 -0.44 -4.16
N GLY A 299 -26.42 0.37 -3.17
CA GLY A 299 -25.60 0.62 -1.98
C GLY A 299 -25.31 -0.66 -1.19
N ALA A 300 -26.35 -1.45 -0.90
CA ALA A 300 -26.24 -2.74 -0.23
C ALA A 300 -25.29 -3.70 -0.98
N LEU A 301 -25.48 -3.86 -2.29
CA LEU A 301 -24.66 -4.76 -3.10
C LEU A 301 -23.24 -4.24 -3.33
N THR A 302 -23.01 -2.92 -3.34
CA THR A 302 -21.65 -2.34 -3.39
C THR A 302 -20.84 -2.77 -2.16
N VAL A 303 -21.41 -2.57 -0.96
CA VAL A 303 -20.77 -2.95 0.31
C VAL A 303 -20.45 -4.44 0.35
N TRP A 304 -21.35 -5.29 -0.14
CA TRP A 304 -21.12 -6.73 -0.21
C TRP A 304 -20.07 -7.13 -1.26
N LEU A 305 -20.10 -6.59 -2.48
CA LEU A 305 -19.14 -6.93 -3.54
C LEU A 305 -17.72 -6.48 -3.18
N ASP A 306 -17.57 -5.34 -2.50
CA ASP A 306 -16.27 -4.87 -2.03
C ASP A 306 -15.72 -5.77 -0.92
N GLU A 307 -16.57 -6.24 0.00
CA GLU A 307 -16.17 -7.26 0.99
C GLU A 307 -15.81 -8.60 0.32
N LEU A 308 -16.58 -9.05 -0.67
CA LEU A 308 -16.29 -10.25 -1.46
C LEU A 308 -14.92 -10.14 -2.15
N ARG A 309 -14.65 -9.00 -2.79
CA ARG A 309 -13.38 -8.70 -3.45
C ARG A 309 -12.22 -8.72 -2.44
N ARG A 310 -12.37 -8.11 -1.25
CA ARG A 310 -11.36 -8.16 -0.18
C ARG A 310 -11.16 -9.56 0.42
N GLY A 311 -12.22 -10.35 0.58
CA GLY A 311 -12.14 -11.72 1.08
C GLY A 311 -11.39 -12.66 0.14
N VAL A 312 -11.51 -12.42 -1.17
CA VAL A 312 -10.93 -13.24 -2.24
C VAL A 312 -9.48 -12.84 -2.53
N LEU A 313 -9.23 -11.55 -2.74
CA LEU A 313 -7.89 -11.02 -3.09
C LEU A 313 -6.99 -10.86 -1.85
N GLY A 314 -7.61 -10.82 -0.66
CA GLY A 314 -6.93 -10.67 0.62
C GLY A 314 -7.06 -9.24 1.15
N HIS A 315 -7.05 -9.13 2.47
CA HIS A 315 -6.91 -7.84 3.14
C HIS A 315 -5.42 -7.47 3.21
N LEU A 316 -5.14 -6.18 2.99
CA LEU A 316 -4.07 -5.51 3.72
C LEU A 316 -4.63 -5.11 5.09
N GLY A 317 -3.85 -5.27 6.15
CA GLY A 317 -4.31 -5.04 7.52
C GLY A 317 -4.48 -6.33 8.32
N THR A 318 -5.54 -6.42 9.13
CA THR A 318 -5.79 -7.57 10.01
C THR A 318 -6.50 -8.73 9.31
N VAL A 319 -6.43 -9.92 9.93
CA VAL A 319 -7.28 -11.07 9.55
C VAL A 319 -8.77 -10.80 9.86
N PRO A 320 -9.75 -11.37 9.10
CA PRO A 320 -11.19 -11.08 9.25
C PRO A 320 -11.88 -11.52 10.56
N TRP A 321 -11.11 -11.94 11.56
CA TRP A 321 -11.53 -12.29 12.93
C TRP A 321 -10.81 -11.46 14.00
N VAL A 322 -10.17 -10.35 13.60
CA VAL A 322 -9.57 -9.33 14.47
C VAL A 322 -10.15 -7.98 14.06
N ASP A 323 -10.95 -7.36 14.93
CA ASP A 323 -11.46 -6.01 14.73
C ASP A 323 -10.33 -4.99 14.83
N SER A 324 -9.98 -4.37 13.69
CA SER A 324 -8.97 -3.31 13.62
C SER A 324 -9.18 -2.16 14.62
N THR A 325 -10.42 -1.91 15.07
CA THR A 325 -10.75 -0.81 15.98
C THR A 325 -10.63 -1.15 17.47
N ASP A 326 -10.43 -2.43 17.81
CA ASP A 326 -10.28 -2.92 19.19
C ASP A 326 -8.84 -3.32 19.53
N LEU A 327 -8.20 -2.54 20.41
CA LEU A 327 -6.85 -2.81 20.92
C LEU A 327 -6.74 -4.15 21.68
N ARG A 328 -7.85 -4.71 22.19
CA ARG A 328 -7.87 -6.02 22.86
C ARG A 328 -7.66 -7.18 21.89
N GLU A 329 -7.90 -6.96 20.59
CA GLU A 329 -7.72 -7.94 19.53
C GLU A 329 -6.50 -7.64 18.65
N THR A 330 -6.28 -6.36 18.33
CA THR A 330 -5.14 -5.88 17.53
C THR A 330 -3.83 -5.80 18.31
N GLY A 331 -3.89 -5.47 19.59
CA GLY A 331 -2.71 -5.18 20.40
C GLY A 331 -1.99 -3.87 20.01
N TRP A 332 -0.96 -3.54 20.79
CA TRP A 332 -0.15 -2.35 20.56
C TRP A 332 1.29 -2.55 21.05
N GLY A 333 2.28 -2.02 20.33
CA GLY A 333 3.67 -2.07 20.80
C GLY A 333 4.60 -1.00 20.25
N LEU A 334 5.73 -0.80 20.93
CA LEU A 334 6.77 0.15 20.52
C LEU A 334 7.97 -0.56 19.92
N ILE A 335 8.61 0.06 18.94
CA ILE A 335 9.88 -0.36 18.36
C ILE A 335 10.93 0.74 18.59
N PHE A 336 11.95 0.40 19.37
CA PHE A 336 13.15 1.22 19.58
C PHE A 336 14.31 0.71 18.72
N PRO A 337 15.32 1.54 18.43
CA PRO A 337 16.58 1.08 17.87
C PRO A 337 17.26 0.12 18.86
N ALA A 338 17.77 -1.00 18.36
CA ALA A 338 18.49 -1.98 19.16
C ALA A 338 19.80 -1.43 19.76
N THR A 339 20.35 -0.40 19.12
CA THR A 339 21.56 0.34 19.49
C THR A 339 21.30 1.54 20.40
N LEU A 340 20.04 1.85 20.74
CA LEU A 340 19.70 3.01 21.56
C LEU A 340 20.36 2.90 22.96
N PRO A 341 21.10 3.91 23.44
CA PRO A 341 21.75 3.84 24.74
C PRO A 341 20.75 3.67 25.88
N GLU A 342 21.04 2.76 26.82
CA GLU A 342 20.13 2.40 27.92
C GLU A 342 19.64 3.61 28.72
N GLY A 343 20.49 4.62 28.95
CA GLY A 343 20.09 5.86 29.62
C GLY A 343 19.01 6.66 28.87
N GLN A 344 19.07 6.70 27.54
CA GLN A 344 18.07 7.35 26.68
C GLN A 344 16.79 6.52 26.61
N LEU A 345 16.91 5.19 26.43
CA LEU A 345 15.78 4.25 26.47
C LEU A 345 14.97 4.42 27.76
N GLN A 346 15.63 4.44 28.92
CA GLN A 346 14.98 4.63 30.22
C GLN A 346 14.39 6.04 30.40
N ALA A 347 14.99 7.08 29.80
CA ALA A 347 14.44 8.43 29.83
C ALA A 347 13.13 8.52 29.02
N ILE A 348 13.11 7.96 27.80
CA ILE A 348 11.91 7.96 26.95
C ILE A 348 10.81 7.06 27.54
N LEU A 349 11.15 5.89 28.08
CA LEU A 349 10.16 5.02 28.76
C LEU A 349 9.54 5.69 29.99
N ARG A 350 10.30 6.48 30.76
CA ARG A 350 9.74 7.29 31.86
C ARG A 350 8.83 8.39 31.35
N ALA A 351 9.25 9.13 30.31
CA ALA A 351 8.46 10.20 29.72
C ALA A 351 7.12 9.68 29.15
N LEU A 352 7.16 8.57 28.40
CA LEU A 352 5.98 7.93 27.82
C LEU A 352 5.13 7.14 28.83
N SER A 353 5.53 7.03 30.11
CA SER A 353 4.87 6.15 31.08
C SER A 353 3.34 6.31 31.21
N PRO A 354 2.72 7.51 31.07
CA PRO A 354 1.25 7.62 31.05
C PRO A 354 0.60 6.90 29.85
N LEU A 355 1.21 7.02 28.66
CA LEU A 355 0.75 6.37 27.44
C LEU A 355 0.97 4.85 27.49
N LEU A 356 2.13 4.42 27.99
CA LEU A 356 2.43 2.99 28.19
C LEU A 356 1.42 2.32 29.12
N ALA A 357 1.00 3.00 30.19
CA ALA A 357 -0.03 2.51 31.10
C ALA A 357 -1.41 2.42 30.43
N LEU A 358 -1.80 3.45 29.66
CA LEU A 358 -3.06 3.46 28.90
C LEU A 358 -3.13 2.31 27.89
N ARG A 359 -2.13 2.21 27.01
CA ARG A 359 -2.10 1.19 25.94
C ARG A 359 -1.97 -0.23 26.49
N ARG A 360 -1.26 -0.44 27.60
CA ARG A 360 -1.24 -1.74 28.29
C ARG A 360 -2.61 -2.11 28.84
N GLY A 361 -3.34 -1.16 29.44
CA GLY A 361 -4.70 -1.39 29.92
C GLY A 361 -5.70 -1.72 28.81
N GLN A 362 -5.52 -1.16 27.61
CA GLN A 362 -6.37 -1.42 26.45
C GLN A 362 -5.98 -2.70 25.68
N SER A 363 -4.69 -3.05 25.62
CA SER A 363 -4.17 -4.14 24.78
C SER A 363 -3.97 -5.48 25.51
N GLY A 364 -3.95 -5.46 26.85
CA GLY A 364 -3.71 -6.65 27.67
C GLY A 364 -2.44 -7.40 27.26
N ASP A 365 -2.57 -8.72 27.07
CA ASP A 365 -1.48 -9.64 26.74
C ASP A 365 -0.85 -9.42 25.35
N LEU A 366 -1.42 -8.56 24.51
CA LEU A 366 -0.86 -8.18 23.21
C LEU A 366 0.01 -6.91 23.27
N PHE A 367 0.19 -6.31 24.46
CA PHE A 367 1.12 -5.18 24.66
C PHE A 367 2.59 -5.61 24.48
N ARG A 368 3.38 -4.91 23.64
CA ARG A 368 4.80 -5.24 23.39
C ARG A 368 5.74 -4.04 23.48
N ILE A 369 7.00 -4.29 23.87
CA ILE A 369 8.10 -3.32 23.78
C ILE A 369 9.29 -4.02 23.14
N TYR A 370 9.61 -3.66 21.90
CA TYR A 370 10.76 -4.15 21.16
C TYR A 370 11.93 -3.18 21.35
N ALA A 371 12.82 -3.49 22.29
CA ALA A 371 14.00 -2.69 22.61
C ALA A 371 15.23 -3.57 22.83
N ARG A 372 16.43 -2.97 22.86
CA ARG A 372 17.71 -3.69 22.93
C ARG A 372 17.77 -4.77 21.82
N GLY A 373 18.20 -5.99 22.12
CA GLY A 373 18.28 -7.08 21.13
C GLY A 373 16.98 -7.36 20.34
N GLU A 374 15.81 -7.05 20.90
CA GLU A 374 14.52 -7.24 20.23
C GLU A 374 14.08 -6.07 19.34
N GLY A 375 14.70 -4.89 19.48
CA GLY A 375 14.43 -3.70 18.70
C GLY A 375 14.87 -3.78 17.23
N TYR A 376 14.67 -2.69 16.50
CA TYR A 376 15.12 -2.55 15.12
C TYR A 376 16.65 -2.54 15.06
N ARG A 377 17.24 -3.44 14.27
CA ARG A 377 18.69 -3.51 14.04
C ARG A 377 19.01 -2.83 12.71
N PRO A 378 20.12 -2.09 12.58
CA PRO A 378 20.51 -1.48 11.30
C PRO A 378 20.54 -2.51 10.17
N GLY A 379 19.78 -2.25 9.10
CA GLY A 379 19.61 -3.16 7.97
C GLY A 379 18.48 -4.19 8.11
N ASP A 380 17.68 -4.15 9.17
CA ASP A 380 16.43 -4.91 9.23
C ASP A 380 15.46 -4.46 8.11
N THR A 381 14.80 -5.45 7.53
CA THR A 381 13.57 -5.27 6.74
C THR A 381 12.37 -5.59 7.62
N ALA A 382 11.16 -5.22 7.19
CA ALA A 382 9.94 -5.71 7.85
C ALA A 382 9.95 -7.25 7.98
N GLN A 383 10.43 -7.98 6.96
CA GLN A 383 10.57 -9.44 6.99
C GLN A 383 11.51 -9.92 8.10
N SER A 384 12.74 -9.39 8.19
CA SER A 384 13.72 -9.86 9.18
C SER A 384 13.38 -9.43 10.61
N PHE A 385 12.63 -8.35 10.78
CA PHE A 385 12.11 -7.92 12.08
C PHE A 385 10.90 -8.76 12.52
N LEU A 386 9.90 -8.98 11.64
CA LEU A 386 8.66 -9.67 11.98
C LEU A 386 8.82 -11.19 12.17
N SER A 387 9.79 -11.80 11.48
CA SER A 387 10.07 -13.24 11.58
C SER A 387 11.09 -13.60 12.68
N ARG A 388 11.60 -12.63 13.45
CA ARG A 388 12.60 -12.88 14.51
C ARG A 388 11.95 -13.55 15.73
N PRO A 389 12.37 -14.77 16.13
CA PRO A 389 11.83 -15.45 17.31
C PRO A 389 11.86 -14.55 18.56
N PRO A 390 10.81 -14.56 19.41
CA PRO A 390 9.66 -15.47 19.41
C PRO A 390 8.51 -15.08 18.46
N ARG A 391 8.73 -14.11 17.55
CA ARG A 391 7.73 -13.69 16.56
C ARG A 391 7.67 -14.67 15.39
N HIS A 392 6.49 -14.85 14.83
CA HIS A 392 6.25 -15.70 13.65
C HIS A 392 5.42 -14.97 12.57
N ALA A 393 5.55 -13.64 12.49
CA ALA A 393 4.86 -12.82 11.52
C ALA A 393 5.61 -12.77 10.17
N VAL A 394 4.86 -12.51 9.10
CA VAL A 394 5.36 -12.33 7.73
C VAL A 394 4.67 -11.11 7.12
N PRO A 395 5.40 -10.08 6.63
CA PRO A 395 4.85 -8.82 6.12
C PRO A 395 3.99 -8.94 4.84
N SER A 396 3.96 -10.10 4.18
CA SER A 396 3.07 -10.35 3.04
C SER A 396 1.76 -11.05 3.43
N ASN A 397 1.57 -11.39 4.70
CA ASN A 397 0.34 -11.97 5.23
C ASN A 397 -0.45 -10.93 6.04
N PRO A 398 -1.79 -11.05 6.11
CA PRO A 398 -2.59 -10.25 7.04
C PRO A 398 -2.20 -10.51 8.48
N VAL A 399 -2.38 -9.50 9.34
CA VAL A 399 -1.91 -9.54 10.73
C VAL A 399 -2.88 -10.31 11.63
N ASP A 400 -2.38 -11.40 12.21
CA ASP A 400 -2.99 -12.09 13.36
C ASP A 400 -2.07 -11.93 14.59
N PRO A 401 -2.39 -11.01 15.53
CA PRO A 401 -1.56 -10.76 16.70
C PRO A 401 -1.46 -11.93 17.67
N ARG A 402 -2.52 -12.74 17.78
CA ARG A 402 -2.57 -13.87 18.72
C ARG A 402 -1.76 -15.06 18.21
N ALA A 403 -1.81 -15.32 16.91
CA ALA A 403 -1.04 -16.40 16.28
C ALA A 403 0.45 -16.04 16.09
N THR A 404 0.77 -14.78 15.73
CA THR A 404 2.14 -14.39 15.37
C THR A 404 2.95 -13.79 16.52
N GLY A 405 2.29 -13.33 17.58
CA GLY A 405 2.89 -12.65 18.73
C GLY A 405 3.23 -11.16 18.50
N VAL A 406 2.90 -10.60 17.33
CA VAL A 406 3.17 -9.20 16.95
C VAL A 406 1.86 -8.39 16.88
N PRO A 407 1.71 -7.29 17.64
CA PRO A 407 0.52 -6.44 17.56
C PRO A 407 0.43 -5.72 16.21
N TYR A 408 -0.80 -5.43 15.79
CA TYR A 408 -1.09 -4.68 14.56
C TYR A 408 -0.70 -3.20 14.67
N TYR A 409 -0.88 -2.56 15.83
CA TYR A 409 -0.41 -1.20 16.05
C TYR A 409 1.04 -1.15 16.51
N LEU A 410 1.90 -0.48 15.72
CA LEU A 410 3.34 -0.40 15.96
C LEU A 410 3.82 1.07 15.97
N LEU A 411 4.34 1.52 17.11
CA LEU A 411 4.90 2.85 17.29
C LEU A 411 6.43 2.82 17.22
N LEU A 412 7.00 3.39 16.16
CA LEU A 412 8.44 3.60 16.02
C LEU A 412 8.89 4.77 16.90
N ILE A 413 9.95 4.57 17.69
CA ILE A 413 10.54 5.62 18.53
C ILE A 413 11.95 5.92 18.03
N GLY A 414 12.13 7.11 17.46
CA GLY A 414 13.43 7.59 16.98
C GLY A 414 13.39 8.20 15.59
N ASP A 415 14.45 8.95 15.29
CA ASP A 415 14.72 9.55 13.99
C ASP A 415 14.89 8.50 12.87
N PRO A 416 14.83 8.93 11.59
CA PRO A 416 15.04 8.06 10.45
C PRO A 416 16.50 7.68 10.16
N VAL A 417 17.49 8.15 10.93
CA VAL A 417 18.85 7.58 10.91
C VAL A 417 18.85 6.26 11.69
N ALA A 418 18.20 6.25 12.84
CA ALA A 418 18.14 5.11 13.76
C ALA A 418 17.11 4.05 13.33
N ILE A 419 15.97 4.46 12.76
CA ILE A 419 14.96 3.57 12.17
C ILE A 419 14.49 4.18 10.82
N PRO A 420 15.01 3.76 9.65
CA PRO A 420 14.73 4.39 8.35
C PRO A 420 13.24 4.49 7.99
N PHE A 421 12.89 5.45 7.12
CA PHE A 421 11.53 5.58 6.62
C PHE A 421 11.10 4.36 5.80
N GLU A 422 12.03 3.72 5.09
CA GLU A 422 11.81 2.50 4.32
C GLU A 422 11.33 1.33 5.19
N PHE A 423 11.77 1.27 6.45
CA PHE A 423 11.27 0.28 7.41
C PHE A 423 9.84 0.58 7.87
N GLN A 424 9.48 1.87 8.00
CA GLN A 424 8.11 2.29 8.27
C GLN A 424 7.19 1.92 7.11
N TYR A 425 7.54 2.32 5.87
CA TYR A 425 6.76 2.00 4.68
C TYR A 425 6.52 0.49 4.49
N GLN A 426 7.54 -0.34 4.75
CA GLN A 426 7.42 -1.80 4.62
C GLN A 426 6.50 -2.43 5.67
N LEU A 427 6.39 -1.86 6.87
CA LEU A 427 5.47 -2.33 7.90
C LEU A 427 4.04 -1.83 7.64
N ASP A 428 3.86 -0.56 7.23
CA ASP A 428 2.54 0.07 7.05
C ASP A 428 1.68 -0.64 5.99
N VAL A 429 2.28 -1.40 5.06
CA VAL A 429 1.54 -2.24 4.10
C VAL A 429 0.53 -3.19 4.77
N GLN A 430 0.81 -3.66 6.00
CA GLN A 430 -0.05 -4.61 6.73
C GLN A 430 -0.34 -4.19 8.18
N TYR A 431 0.46 -3.30 8.76
CA TYR A 431 0.37 -2.88 10.16
C TYR A 431 -0.09 -1.43 10.25
N GLY A 432 -0.71 -1.01 11.35
CA GLY A 432 -0.95 0.41 11.61
C GLY A 432 0.29 1.03 12.25
N VAL A 433 1.12 1.73 11.48
CA VAL A 433 2.43 2.21 11.94
C VAL A 433 2.44 3.71 12.17
N GLY A 434 2.97 4.14 13.32
CA GLY A 434 3.22 5.56 13.60
C GLY A 434 4.65 5.78 14.08
N ARG A 435 5.11 7.03 14.08
CA ARG A 435 6.45 7.42 14.55
C ARG A 435 6.42 8.58 15.54
N LEU A 436 7.20 8.49 16.61
CA LEU A 436 7.59 9.64 17.43
C LEU A 436 9.11 9.84 17.38
N ASP A 437 9.51 11.07 17.09
CA ASP A 437 10.89 11.54 17.17
C ASP A 437 10.90 12.96 17.75
N PHE A 438 11.36 13.08 19.00
CA PHE A 438 11.73 14.37 19.60
C PHE A 438 13.23 14.42 19.95
N GLY A 439 14.05 13.53 19.36
CA GLY A 439 15.46 13.37 19.72
C GLY A 439 15.66 13.20 21.23
N THR A 440 16.44 14.10 21.83
CA THR A 440 16.71 14.13 23.29
C THR A 440 15.75 15.01 24.10
N ASP A 441 14.69 15.58 23.50
CA ASP A 441 13.66 16.31 24.25
C ASP A 441 12.68 15.33 24.92
N TYR A 442 13.09 14.81 26.06
CA TYR A 442 12.26 13.94 26.90
C TYR A 442 11.00 14.65 27.44
N GLN A 443 10.97 15.98 27.48
CA GLN A 443 9.78 16.72 27.91
C GLN A 443 8.72 16.69 26.81
N ALA A 444 9.08 16.81 25.53
CA ALA A 444 8.15 16.66 24.42
C ALA A 444 7.50 15.25 24.38
N TYR A 445 8.25 14.17 24.65
CA TYR A 445 7.67 12.82 24.83
C TYR A 445 6.66 12.78 25.99
N ALA A 446 6.95 13.42 27.11
CA ALA A 446 6.06 13.46 28.27
C ALA A 446 4.79 14.30 28.00
N ASN A 447 4.93 15.43 27.32
CA ASN A 447 3.84 16.28 26.88
C ASN A 447 2.89 15.51 25.94
N TYR A 448 3.46 14.82 24.93
CA TYR A 448 2.71 14.00 24.00
C TYR A 448 1.90 12.90 24.73
N ALA A 449 2.56 12.13 25.59
CA ALA A 449 1.89 11.09 26.38
C ALA A 449 0.79 11.65 27.30
N HIS A 450 0.98 12.86 27.85
CA HIS A 450 -0.06 13.54 28.62
C HIS A 450 -1.26 13.92 27.74
N ASN A 451 -1.04 14.57 26.59
CA ASN A 451 -2.10 15.02 25.68
C ASN A 451 -2.95 13.86 25.15
N VAL A 452 -2.34 12.71 24.80
CA VAL A 452 -3.07 11.51 24.39
C VAL A 452 -3.96 10.99 25.52
N VAL A 453 -3.41 10.83 26.73
CA VAL A 453 -4.16 10.31 27.89
C VAL A 453 -5.29 11.24 28.32
N VAL A 454 -5.10 12.56 28.24
CA VAL A 454 -6.15 13.55 28.54
C VAL A 454 -7.25 13.49 27.48
N SER A 455 -6.91 13.45 26.20
CA SER A 455 -7.90 13.42 25.12
C SER A 455 -8.71 12.11 25.11
N GLU A 456 -8.07 10.97 25.37
CA GLU A 456 -8.75 9.68 25.56
C GLU A 456 -9.52 9.56 26.89
N LYS A 457 -9.50 10.58 27.76
CA LYS A 457 -10.34 10.66 28.96
C LYS A 457 -11.37 11.80 28.93
N ALA A 458 -11.22 12.76 28.01
CA ALA A 458 -12.17 13.86 27.83
C ALA A 458 -13.49 13.35 27.22
N GLY A 459 -14.60 13.65 27.90
CA GLY A 459 -15.97 13.42 27.41
C GLY A 459 -16.54 14.67 26.75
N ASP A 460 -17.34 14.46 25.71
CA ASP A 460 -17.94 15.45 24.79
C ASP A 460 -16.99 16.15 23.80
N TRP A 461 -17.15 15.80 22.53
CA TRP A 461 -16.51 16.40 21.35
C TRP A 461 -17.52 16.93 20.33
N SER A 462 -18.82 16.94 20.68
CA SER A 462 -19.91 17.09 19.72
C SER A 462 -20.01 18.48 19.07
N ARG A 463 -19.95 18.52 17.74
CA ARG A 463 -19.74 19.71 16.88
C ARG A 463 -18.35 20.33 17.04
N ALA A 464 -17.30 19.51 17.08
CA ALA A 464 -15.94 20.01 16.88
C ALA A 464 -15.72 20.33 15.39
N PRO A 465 -14.99 21.40 15.05
CA PRO A 465 -14.81 21.77 13.65
C PRO A 465 -13.88 20.80 12.93
N VAL A 466 -14.25 20.46 11.71
CA VAL A 466 -13.44 19.76 10.72
C VAL A 466 -13.10 20.79 9.65
N ILE A 467 -11.83 21.18 9.60
CA ILE A 467 -11.37 22.31 8.80
C ILE A 467 -10.67 21.79 7.55
N PHE A 468 -11.20 22.16 6.39
CA PHE A 468 -10.54 22.06 5.10
C PHE A 468 -9.91 23.41 4.75
N TRP A 469 -8.61 23.40 4.51
CA TRP A 469 -7.80 24.58 4.21
C TRP A 469 -6.95 24.27 2.98
N GLY A 470 -6.94 25.18 2.01
CA GLY A 470 -6.13 25.09 0.80
C GLY A 470 -5.74 26.47 0.31
N ALA A 471 -4.45 26.67 0.02
CA ALA A 471 -4.00 27.86 -0.70
C ALA A 471 -4.16 27.67 -2.22
N ASP A 472 -4.38 28.77 -2.93
CA ASP A 472 -4.41 28.89 -4.40
C ASP A 472 -3.57 30.13 -4.75
N ASN A 473 -2.24 29.97 -4.74
CA ASN A 473 -1.31 31.11 -4.79
C ASN A 473 -1.33 31.75 -6.20
N PRO A 474 -1.32 33.10 -6.32
CA PRO A 474 -1.51 33.76 -7.60
C PRO A 474 -0.48 33.35 -8.66
N GLY A 475 -0.96 32.74 -9.75
CA GLY A 475 -0.12 32.29 -10.87
C GLY A 475 0.63 30.98 -10.62
N ASP A 476 0.28 30.23 -9.57
CA ASP A 476 0.84 28.93 -9.25
C ASP A 476 -0.14 27.78 -9.55
N GLU A 477 0.21 26.95 -10.54
CA GLU A 477 -0.65 25.85 -11.00
C GLU A 477 -0.77 24.71 -9.96
N ALA A 478 0.28 24.46 -9.16
CA ALA A 478 0.31 23.35 -8.21
C ALA A 478 -0.72 23.52 -7.08
N THR A 479 -0.79 24.73 -6.52
CA THR A 479 -1.77 25.12 -5.51
C THR A 479 -3.16 25.29 -6.11
N HIS A 480 -3.29 25.83 -7.32
CA HIS A 480 -4.56 25.86 -8.06
C HIS A 480 -5.17 24.46 -8.20
N LEU A 481 -4.40 23.51 -8.76
CA LEU A 481 -4.82 22.12 -8.91
C LEU A 481 -5.21 21.49 -7.56
N THR A 482 -4.40 21.70 -6.52
CA THR A 482 -4.65 21.17 -5.17
C THR A 482 -5.94 21.75 -4.55
N ALA A 483 -6.18 23.06 -4.67
CA ALA A 483 -7.38 23.70 -4.14
C ALA A 483 -8.65 23.22 -4.87
N HIS A 484 -8.60 23.16 -6.21
CA HIS A 484 -9.77 22.91 -7.05
C HIS A 484 -10.11 21.44 -7.27
N HIS A 485 -9.14 20.52 -7.22
CA HIS A 485 -9.32 19.09 -7.51
C HIS A 485 -8.99 18.14 -6.34
N LEU A 486 -8.61 18.67 -5.17
CA LEU A 486 -8.52 17.89 -3.93
C LEU A 486 -9.33 18.53 -2.81
N VAL A 487 -9.06 19.78 -2.43
CA VAL A 487 -9.70 20.41 -1.26
C VAL A 487 -11.20 20.63 -1.50
N ARG A 488 -11.58 21.24 -2.63
CA ARG A 488 -13.00 21.48 -2.96
C ARG A 488 -13.83 20.18 -3.09
N PRO A 489 -13.43 19.15 -3.85
CA PRO A 489 -14.20 17.90 -3.93
C PRO A 489 -14.34 17.19 -2.58
N LEU A 490 -13.33 17.24 -1.71
CA LEU A 490 -13.46 16.72 -0.34
C LEU A 490 -14.50 17.50 0.48
N VAL A 491 -14.48 18.83 0.41
CA VAL A 491 -15.49 19.68 1.08
C VAL A 491 -16.90 19.38 0.60
N GLU A 492 -17.09 19.18 -0.70
CA GLU A 492 -18.38 18.83 -1.31
C GLU A 492 -18.83 17.45 -0.84
N HIS A 493 -17.97 16.43 -0.92
CA HIS A 493 -18.23 15.08 -0.41
C HIS A 493 -18.72 15.05 1.05
N PHE A 494 -18.05 15.79 1.96
CA PHE A 494 -18.44 15.81 3.37
C PHE A 494 -19.69 16.65 3.65
N ARG A 495 -19.99 17.68 2.84
CA ARG A 495 -21.22 18.47 2.96
C ARG A 495 -22.46 17.75 2.45
N ASP A 496 -22.34 16.96 1.39
CA ASP A 496 -23.49 16.22 0.83
C ASP A 496 -23.95 15.10 1.77
N ARG A 497 -23.04 14.52 2.56
CA ARG A 497 -23.38 13.51 3.59
C ARG A 497 -23.98 14.12 4.86
N ASP A 498 -23.57 15.33 5.23
CA ASP A 498 -24.15 16.08 6.37
C ASP A 498 -25.60 16.53 6.10
N GLN A 499 -25.99 16.73 4.83
CA GLN A 499 -27.36 17.10 4.45
C GLN A 499 -28.42 16.00 4.73
N GLY A 500 -28.01 14.76 5.03
CA GLY A 500 -28.92 13.63 5.32
C GLY A 500 -28.76 12.99 6.70
N THR A 501 -27.76 13.39 7.50
CA THR A 501 -27.46 12.79 8.81
C THR A 501 -27.09 13.85 9.84
N THR A 502 -27.37 13.64 11.13
CA THR A 502 -26.87 14.54 12.17
C THR A 502 -25.39 14.28 12.44
N SER A 503 -24.50 14.86 11.63
CA SER A 503 -23.06 14.74 11.82
C SER A 503 -22.63 15.28 13.20
N ASP A 504 -21.66 14.60 13.81
CA ASP A 504 -21.01 15.06 15.03
C ASP A 504 -20.00 16.18 14.80
N TRP A 505 -19.78 16.58 13.55
CA TRP A 505 -18.72 17.47 13.12
C TRP A 505 -19.28 18.74 12.48
N GLU A 506 -18.57 19.86 12.64
CA GLU A 506 -18.89 21.11 11.94
C GLU A 506 -17.94 21.26 10.74
N ILE A 507 -18.44 21.04 9.52
CA ILE A 507 -17.62 21.09 8.31
C ILE A 507 -17.33 22.54 7.90
N LEU A 508 -16.09 22.99 8.12
CA LEU A 508 -15.61 24.32 7.77
C LEU A 508 -14.68 24.25 6.55
N HIS A 509 -14.93 25.10 5.56
CA HIS A 509 -14.04 25.31 4.42
C HIS A 509 -13.48 26.72 4.49
N VAL A 510 -12.15 26.84 4.52
CA VAL A 510 -11.43 28.10 4.39
C VAL A 510 -11.22 28.35 2.91
N ALA A 511 -11.95 29.31 2.34
CA ALA A 511 -11.77 29.70 0.95
C ALA A 511 -10.32 30.22 0.71
N PRO A 512 -9.74 30.03 -0.49
CA PRO A 512 -8.30 30.26 -0.70
C PRO A 512 -7.82 31.66 -0.34
N GLU A 513 -8.60 32.70 -0.66
CA GLU A 513 -8.28 34.09 -0.30
C GLU A 513 -8.21 34.36 1.21
N HIS A 514 -8.76 33.44 2.02
CA HIS A 514 -8.68 33.44 3.47
C HIS A 514 -7.64 32.45 4.04
N ALA A 515 -6.94 31.68 3.21
CA ALA A 515 -5.91 30.71 3.59
C ALA A 515 -4.55 31.36 3.96
N THR A 516 -4.60 32.48 4.68
CA THR A 516 -3.41 33.22 5.14
C THR A 516 -2.81 32.61 6.41
N LYS A 517 -1.53 32.89 6.65
CA LYS A 517 -0.81 32.54 7.88
C LYS A 517 -1.55 33.05 9.12
N VAL A 518 -2.00 34.30 9.08
CA VAL A 518 -2.70 34.93 10.20
C VAL A 518 -4.00 34.19 10.52
N ASN A 519 -4.80 33.88 9.51
CA ASN A 519 -6.07 33.17 9.70
C ASN A 519 -5.85 31.74 10.18
N LEU A 520 -4.88 31.01 9.61
CA LEU A 520 -4.54 29.66 10.07
C LEU A 520 -4.12 29.67 11.56
N LEU A 521 -3.27 30.62 11.97
CA LEU A 521 -2.88 30.76 13.38
C LEU A 521 -4.01 31.23 14.31
N GLN A 522 -5.10 31.79 13.78
CA GLN A 522 -6.33 32.07 14.55
C GLN A 522 -7.19 30.80 14.69
N LEU A 523 -7.32 29.98 13.63
CA LEU A 523 -8.00 28.69 13.68
C LEU A 523 -7.34 27.74 14.70
N LEU A 524 -6.01 27.74 14.76
CA LEU A 524 -5.24 27.00 15.77
C LEU A 524 -5.38 27.54 17.21
N LYS A 525 -6.09 28.66 17.42
CA LYS A 525 -6.35 29.28 18.74
C LYS A 525 -7.84 29.27 19.11
N LEU A 526 -8.68 28.58 18.34
CA LEU A 526 -10.10 28.44 18.66
C LEU A 526 -10.29 27.86 20.06
N LYS A 527 -11.28 28.37 20.81
CA LYS A 527 -11.63 27.87 22.14
C LYS A 527 -11.96 26.37 22.12
N ARG A 528 -12.56 25.92 21.01
CA ARG A 528 -12.73 24.51 20.67
C ARG A 528 -11.67 24.14 19.63
N ALA A 529 -10.82 23.19 19.95
CA ALA A 529 -9.85 22.66 18.99
C ALA A 529 -10.57 22.03 17.80
N PRO A 530 -10.02 22.10 16.57
CA PRO A 530 -10.52 21.31 15.46
C PRO A 530 -10.34 19.82 15.76
N ALA A 531 -11.31 19.00 15.39
CA ALA A 531 -11.13 17.55 15.42
C ALA A 531 -10.15 17.11 14.33
N LEU A 532 -10.34 17.65 13.13
CA LEU A 532 -9.48 17.44 11.97
C LEU A 532 -9.12 18.80 11.36
N LEU A 533 -7.85 18.98 11.02
CA LEU A 533 -7.41 20.02 10.08
C LEU A 533 -6.78 19.32 8.87
N PHE A 534 -7.45 19.37 7.73
CA PHE A 534 -6.89 19.01 6.43
C PHE A 534 -6.33 20.28 5.79
N ALA A 535 -5.01 20.39 5.69
CA ALA A 535 -4.32 21.53 5.09
C ALA A 535 -3.49 21.05 3.89
N ALA A 536 -3.77 21.59 2.71
CA ALA A 536 -3.09 21.25 1.47
C ALA A 536 -2.51 22.49 0.78
N GLY A 537 -1.38 22.32 0.09
CA GLY A 537 -0.69 23.42 -0.60
C GLY A 537 0.81 23.20 -0.63
N HIS A 538 1.58 24.29 -0.64
CA HIS A 538 3.03 24.22 -0.76
C HIS A 538 3.76 23.91 0.55
N GLY A 539 4.77 23.04 0.44
CA GLY A 539 5.75 22.77 1.49
C GLY A 539 7.10 23.39 1.11
N LEU A 540 7.76 24.07 2.05
CA LEU A 540 9.06 24.67 1.77
C LEU A 540 10.19 23.62 1.68
N GLU A 541 10.99 23.73 0.63
CA GLU A 541 12.26 23.02 0.45
C GLU A 541 13.45 23.98 0.65
N PHE A 542 14.50 23.50 1.29
CA PHE A 542 15.79 24.17 1.44
C PHE A 542 16.91 23.22 1.00
N PRO A 543 18.02 23.70 0.42
CA PRO A 543 19.19 22.87 0.15
C PRO A 543 19.74 22.20 1.41
N ALA A 544 20.36 21.01 1.27
CA ALA A 544 20.96 20.27 2.40
C ALA A 544 21.93 21.10 3.25
N GLU A 545 22.73 21.95 2.59
CA GLU A 545 23.74 22.82 3.21
C GLU A 545 23.14 24.10 3.84
N ASP A 546 21.84 24.38 3.68
CA ASP A 546 21.21 25.61 4.20
C ASP A 546 20.86 25.42 5.69
N PRO A 547 21.37 26.26 6.60
CA PRO A 547 21.13 26.11 8.04
C PRO A 547 19.65 26.30 8.45
N ARG A 548 18.80 26.79 7.55
CA ARG A 548 17.33 26.87 7.75
C ARG A 548 16.63 25.54 7.53
N GLN A 549 17.24 24.58 6.81
CA GLN A 549 16.59 23.32 6.45
C GLN A 549 15.99 22.58 7.66
N PRO A 550 16.72 22.30 8.76
CA PRO A 550 16.16 21.56 9.90
C PRO A 550 15.04 22.31 10.64
N LEU A 551 14.90 23.63 10.42
CA LEU A 551 13.91 24.48 11.08
C LEU A 551 12.63 24.64 10.24
N TYR A 552 12.75 24.76 8.92
CA TYR A 552 11.67 25.22 8.03
C TYR A 552 11.36 24.29 6.85
N GLN A 553 12.11 23.20 6.65
CA GLN A 553 11.74 22.16 5.68
C GLN A 553 10.35 21.58 6.01
N GLY A 554 9.46 21.52 5.03
CA GLY A 554 8.07 21.08 5.21
C GLY A 554 7.19 22.09 5.96
N ALA A 555 7.63 23.33 6.14
CA ALA A 555 6.76 24.41 6.60
C ALA A 555 5.67 24.70 5.55
N LEU A 556 4.44 24.93 6.02
CA LEU A 556 3.28 25.15 5.16
C LEU A 556 3.28 26.59 4.66
N LEU A 557 3.43 26.78 3.35
CA LEU A 557 3.28 28.06 2.67
C LEU A 557 1.80 28.46 2.61
N CYS A 558 1.51 29.73 2.81
CA CYS A 558 0.15 30.28 2.90
C CYS A 558 -0.19 31.17 1.69
N GLN A 559 -1.46 31.56 1.60
CA GLN A 559 -1.99 32.46 0.55
C GLN A 559 -1.25 33.81 0.47
N ASP A 560 -0.59 34.24 1.55
CA ASP A 560 0.17 35.49 1.60
C ASP A 560 1.32 35.55 0.58
N TRP A 561 1.81 34.41 0.07
CA TRP A 561 2.79 34.37 -1.01
C TRP A 561 2.16 34.70 -2.37
N ASN A 562 2.78 35.66 -3.05
CA ASN A 562 2.31 36.29 -4.29
C ASN A 562 2.90 35.70 -5.58
N GLY A 563 3.57 34.56 -5.52
CA GLY A 563 4.22 33.93 -6.67
C GLY A 563 5.56 34.57 -7.09
N GLU A 564 6.04 35.61 -6.38
CA GLU A 564 7.28 36.29 -6.74
C GLU A 564 8.54 35.46 -6.43
N ARG A 565 9.55 35.60 -7.30
CA ARG A 565 10.88 34.99 -7.12
C ARG A 565 11.70 35.81 -6.12
N GLY A 566 12.29 35.12 -5.15
CA GLY A 566 13.08 35.69 -4.08
C GLY A 566 13.09 34.77 -2.85
N GLU A 567 13.80 35.15 -1.79
CA GLU A 567 13.64 34.46 -0.51
C GLU A 567 12.19 34.60 -0.02
N VAL A 568 11.55 33.49 0.34
CA VAL A 568 10.17 33.47 0.81
C VAL A 568 10.11 34.10 2.21
N PRO A 569 9.41 35.24 2.40
CA PRO A 569 9.33 35.92 3.68
C PRO A 569 8.71 35.07 4.80
N ARG A 570 9.18 35.28 6.04
CA ARG A 570 8.81 34.46 7.21
C ARG A 570 7.33 34.60 7.59
N GLU A 571 6.72 35.71 7.24
CA GLU A 571 5.31 36.04 7.35
C GLU A 571 4.41 35.21 6.42
N TYR A 572 4.93 34.57 5.37
CA TYR A 572 4.11 33.85 4.39
C TYR A 572 3.94 32.35 4.67
N PHE A 573 4.56 31.81 5.73
CA PHE A 573 4.48 30.37 6.04
C PHE A 573 4.35 30.07 7.53
N VAL A 574 3.68 28.96 7.86
CA VAL A 574 3.60 28.39 9.21
C VAL A 574 4.69 27.35 9.41
N SER A 575 5.51 27.52 10.45
CA SER A 575 6.53 26.55 10.87
C SER A 575 6.49 26.31 12.39
N ALA A 576 7.36 25.42 12.88
CA ALA A 576 7.47 25.07 14.30
C ALA A 576 7.52 26.30 15.24
N ALA A 577 8.16 27.39 14.81
CA ALA A 577 8.31 28.61 15.62
C ALA A 577 7.00 29.41 15.80
N ASP A 578 5.96 29.16 15.01
CA ASP A 578 4.63 29.77 15.20
C ASP A 578 3.76 29.01 16.23
N ILE A 579 4.15 27.76 16.56
CA ILE A 579 3.42 26.87 17.46
C ILE A 579 3.74 27.24 18.91
N THR A 580 2.93 28.15 19.46
CA THR A 580 3.09 28.73 20.80
C THR A 580 2.08 28.15 21.78
N SER A 581 2.27 28.39 23.09
CA SER A 581 1.39 27.89 24.16
C SER A 581 -0.07 28.39 24.08
N GLY A 582 -0.37 29.37 23.23
CA GLY A 582 -1.74 29.81 22.94
C GLY A 582 -2.50 28.91 21.97
N VAL A 583 -1.81 27.98 21.30
CA VAL A 583 -2.42 26.99 20.40
C VAL A 583 -3.30 26.01 21.20
N ASN A 584 -4.35 25.53 20.54
CA ASN A 584 -5.28 24.54 21.03
C ASN A 584 -5.53 23.48 19.95
N LEU A 585 -4.76 22.39 20.03
CA LEU A 585 -4.87 21.20 19.18
C LEU A 585 -5.26 19.96 20.00
N GLN A 586 -5.88 20.15 21.16
CA GLN A 586 -6.28 19.04 22.01
C GLN A 586 -7.20 18.11 21.23
N GLY A 587 -6.90 16.81 21.21
CA GLY A 587 -7.67 15.80 20.48
C GLY A 587 -7.61 15.87 18.95
N SER A 588 -6.90 16.86 18.39
CA SER A 588 -6.84 17.07 16.94
C SER A 588 -5.99 16.02 16.23
N VAL A 589 -6.43 15.62 15.04
CA VAL A 589 -5.55 15.05 14.00
C VAL A 589 -5.32 16.11 12.93
N LEU A 590 -4.08 16.26 12.46
CA LEU A 590 -3.75 17.13 11.33
C LEU A 590 -3.42 16.23 10.14
N PHE A 591 -3.97 16.53 8.96
CA PHE A 591 -3.53 15.98 7.69
C PHE A 591 -2.87 17.12 6.91
N LEU A 592 -1.56 17.04 6.74
CA LEU A 592 -0.76 18.04 6.03
C LEU A 592 -0.36 17.47 4.66
N PHE A 593 -1.12 17.80 3.62
CA PHE A 593 -0.81 17.39 2.25
C PHE A 593 0.07 18.45 1.56
N ASN A 594 1.36 18.46 1.91
CA ASN A 594 2.38 19.28 1.28
C ASN A 594 3.76 18.58 1.32
N CYS A 595 4.69 18.99 0.45
CA CYS A 595 6.04 18.43 0.39
C CYS A 595 6.78 18.50 1.73
N PHE A 596 7.40 17.39 2.15
CA PHE A 596 8.18 17.26 3.38
C PHE A 596 7.43 17.54 4.68
N SER A 597 6.10 17.65 4.69
CA SER A 597 5.29 17.90 5.90
C SER A 597 5.61 16.95 7.06
N ALA A 598 5.85 15.66 6.78
CA ALA A 598 6.22 14.67 7.80
C ALA A 598 7.75 14.49 7.94
N GLY A 599 8.50 14.53 6.85
CA GLY A 599 9.94 14.32 6.90
C GLY A 599 10.67 14.47 5.57
N THR A 600 12.00 14.44 5.65
CA THR A 600 12.90 14.50 4.49
C THR A 600 13.83 13.29 4.52
N PRO A 601 13.86 12.46 3.46
CA PRO A 601 14.84 11.40 3.32
C PRO A 601 16.21 11.98 2.96
N GLN A 602 17.29 11.21 3.13
CA GLN A 602 18.64 11.67 2.80
C GLN A 602 18.79 11.93 1.30
N TYR A 603 18.27 11.00 0.49
CA TYR A 603 18.41 10.96 -0.95
C TYR A 603 17.04 11.12 -1.61
N ASP A 604 16.98 11.98 -2.62
CA ASP A 604 15.79 12.20 -3.44
C ASP A 604 15.30 10.88 -4.04
N ALA A 605 14.07 10.45 -3.70
CA ALA A 605 13.48 9.19 -4.15
C ALA A 605 13.41 9.08 -5.67
N PHE A 606 13.37 10.22 -6.38
CA PHE A 606 13.65 10.29 -7.81
C PHE A 606 15.08 9.79 -8.07
N SER A 607 16.12 10.51 -7.65
CA SER A 607 17.53 10.13 -7.92
C SER A 607 18.00 8.80 -7.31
N GLN A 608 17.29 8.19 -6.36
CA GLN A 608 17.70 6.92 -5.73
C GLN A 608 17.80 5.74 -6.72
N VAL A 609 17.10 5.78 -7.86
CA VAL A 609 17.21 4.74 -8.91
C VAL A 609 18.61 4.73 -9.60
N TRP A 610 19.48 5.73 -9.34
CA TRP A 610 20.75 5.96 -10.03
C TRP A 610 21.99 5.28 -9.42
N TYR A 611 21.83 4.39 -8.42
CA TYR A 611 22.87 3.82 -7.54
C TYR A 611 23.30 4.73 -6.37
N ARG A 612 23.78 4.09 -5.30
CA ARG A 612 24.34 4.64 -4.05
C ARG A 612 25.62 5.49 -4.22
N GLY A 613 25.81 6.16 -5.35
CA GLY A 613 27.00 6.98 -5.66
C GLY A 613 26.72 8.31 -6.36
N GLN A 614 25.50 8.55 -6.87
CA GLN A 614 25.14 9.80 -7.58
C GLN A 614 23.73 10.34 -7.24
N ALA A 615 23.08 9.80 -6.21
CA ALA A 615 21.81 10.36 -5.75
C ALA A 615 22.00 11.80 -5.25
N ARG A 616 21.08 12.69 -5.59
CA ARG A 616 21.08 14.08 -5.09
C ARG A 616 20.66 14.05 -3.63
N ASN A 617 21.54 14.49 -2.74
CA ASN A 617 21.22 14.67 -1.33
C ASN A 617 20.11 15.73 -1.22
N LEU A 618 18.99 15.36 -0.61
CA LEU A 618 18.00 16.32 -0.13
C LEU A 618 18.43 16.88 1.22
N ALA A 619 19.01 16.05 2.07
CA ALA A 619 19.54 16.42 3.39
C ALA A 619 20.87 15.70 3.66
N HIS A 620 21.67 16.21 4.60
CA HIS A 620 22.88 15.52 5.07
C HIS A 620 22.56 14.15 5.71
N GLU A 621 21.51 14.14 6.54
CA GLU A 621 20.92 12.98 7.20
C GLU A 621 19.40 13.09 7.08
N PRO A 622 18.64 11.98 7.01
CA PRO A 622 17.19 12.02 6.98
C PRO A 622 16.64 12.56 8.32
N PHE A 623 15.50 13.24 8.31
CA PHE A 623 14.87 13.74 9.55
C PHE A 623 13.34 13.84 9.46
N VAL A 624 12.68 13.79 10.63
CA VAL A 624 11.26 14.15 10.80
C VAL A 624 11.14 15.67 10.93
N SER A 625 10.18 16.27 10.23
CA SER A 625 10.05 17.72 10.08
C SER A 625 9.65 18.44 11.38
N ALA A 626 10.10 19.68 11.53
CA ALA A 626 9.99 20.42 12.78
C ALA A 626 8.54 20.79 13.16
N LEU A 627 7.68 21.08 12.19
CA LEU A 627 6.29 21.49 12.44
C LEU A 627 5.46 20.38 13.13
N PRO A 628 5.44 19.11 12.65
CA PRO A 628 4.85 17.99 13.39
C PRO A 628 5.39 17.83 14.81
N LYS A 629 6.72 17.93 15.00
CA LYS A 629 7.33 17.83 16.33
C LYS A 629 6.79 18.90 17.29
N ALA A 630 6.62 20.14 16.81
CA ALA A 630 6.09 21.22 17.62
C ALA A 630 4.62 21.01 18.03
N VAL A 631 3.75 20.57 17.10
CA VAL A 631 2.31 20.38 17.42
C VAL A 631 2.03 19.14 18.27
N LEU A 632 2.82 18.07 18.14
CA LEU A 632 2.72 16.86 18.97
C LEU A 632 3.35 17.08 20.35
N GLY A 633 4.49 17.79 20.42
CA GLY A 633 5.25 18.07 21.64
C GLY A 633 4.72 19.23 22.50
N LEU A 634 3.64 19.91 22.07
CA LEU A 634 2.98 21.00 22.80
C LEU A 634 2.70 20.61 24.25
N LYS A 635 3.14 21.43 25.21
CA LYS A 635 3.04 21.14 26.66
C LYS A 635 1.66 20.70 27.11
N ASP A 636 0.65 21.47 26.71
CA ASP A 636 -0.75 21.25 26.98
C ASP A 636 -1.52 21.45 25.67
N ARG A 637 -2.59 20.69 25.42
CA ARG A 637 -3.45 20.80 24.21
C ARG A 637 -2.69 20.56 22.90
N GLY A 638 -1.75 19.62 22.91
CA GLY A 638 -1.09 19.13 21.69
C GLY A 638 -1.96 18.16 20.87
N ALA A 639 -1.61 18.03 19.59
CA ALA A 639 -2.26 17.13 18.64
C ALA A 639 -2.05 15.65 19.01
N LEU A 640 -2.97 14.79 18.58
CA LEU A 640 -2.87 13.34 18.74
C LEU A 640 -2.00 12.69 17.68
N ALA A 641 -2.16 13.11 16.42
CA ALA A 641 -1.37 12.63 15.30
C ALA A 641 -1.27 13.70 14.21
N VAL A 642 -0.20 13.59 13.42
CA VAL A 642 -0.04 14.29 12.14
C VAL A 642 0.12 13.24 11.05
N ILE A 643 -0.81 13.21 10.10
CA ILE A 643 -0.65 12.53 8.82
C ILE A 643 0.05 13.52 7.90
N GLY A 644 1.12 13.11 7.24
CA GLY A 644 1.85 13.99 6.32
C GLY A 644 2.78 13.23 5.40
N HIS A 645 3.36 13.96 4.45
CA HIS A 645 4.16 13.42 3.36
C HIS A 645 5.66 13.47 3.69
N VAL A 646 6.37 12.37 3.47
CA VAL A 646 7.84 12.31 3.42
C VAL A 646 8.31 12.56 1.99
N ASP A 647 9.35 13.36 1.78
CA ASP A 647 9.76 13.76 0.41
C ASP A 647 8.66 14.61 -0.30
N ARG A 648 8.79 14.83 -1.60
CA ARG A 648 7.89 15.68 -2.41
C ARG A 648 6.55 15.01 -2.77
N ALA A 649 5.45 15.74 -2.58
CA ALA A 649 4.09 15.38 -2.99
C ALA A 649 3.76 15.94 -4.39
N TRP A 650 2.90 15.25 -5.13
CA TRP A 650 2.68 15.48 -6.57
C TRP A 650 1.21 15.72 -6.94
N GLY A 651 0.94 16.47 -8.01
CA GLY A 651 -0.42 16.69 -8.52
C GLY A 651 -1.11 15.41 -9.04
N LEU A 652 -0.34 14.52 -9.69
CA LEU A 652 -0.80 13.21 -10.21
C LEU A 652 -1.37 12.28 -9.12
N SER A 653 -1.16 12.58 -7.84
CA SER A 653 -1.58 11.73 -6.73
C SER A 653 -3.10 11.75 -6.53
N PHE A 654 -3.74 12.87 -6.89
CA PHE A 654 -5.19 13.10 -6.85
C PHE A 654 -5.80 13.46 -8.22
N LEU A 655 -5.00 13.86 -9.21
CA LEU A 655 -5.45 14.08 -10.59
C LEU A 655 -5.32 12.79 -11.43
N SER A 656 -6.43 12.34 -12.04
CA SER A 656 -6.36 11.55 -13.29
C SER A 656 -7.15 12.24 -14.40
N ASP A 657 -6.57 13.33 -14.87
CA ASP A 657 -6.78 13.88 -16.20
C ASP A 657 -5.52 14.68 -16.59
N LEU A 658 -4.98 14.43 -17.77
CA LEU A 658 -4.02 15.32 -18.43
C LEU A 658 -4.63 15.61 -19.80
N THR A 659 -4.73 16.90 -20.11
CA THR A 659 -5.66 17.48 -21.08
C THR A 659 -5.39 17.02 -22.52
N TYR A 660 -4.24 16.38 -22.78
CA TYR A 660 -3.90 15.81 -24.07
C TYR A 660 -3.54 14.31 -23.98
N ARG A 661 -4.43 13.43 -24.44
CA ARG A 661 -4.17 12.00 -24.67
C ARG A 661 -4.50 11.59 -26.11
N PRO A 662 -3.88 10.54 -26.68
CA PRO A 662 -4.15 10.09 -28.05
C PRO A 662 -5.60 9.64 -28.28
N GLU A 663 -6.08 9.73 -29.53
CA GLU A 663 -7.41 9.24 -29.94
C GLU A 663 -7.65 7.81 -29.43
N GLY A 664 -8.77 7.61 -28.72
CA GLY A 664 -9.18 6.31 -28.17
C GLY A 664 -9.05 6.15 -26.64
N LEU A 665 -8.50 7.14 -25.91
CA LEU A 665 -8.32 7.11 -24.45
C LEU A 665 -9.16 8.15 -23.67
N GLU A 666 -10.12 8.78 -24.34
CA GLU A 666 -10.89 9.97 -23.88
C GLU A 666 -11.85 9.72 -22.69
N SER A 667 -12.08 8.47 -22.29
CA SER A 667 -13.15 8.08 -21.36
C SER A 667 -12.74 7.94 -19.88
N ARG A 668 -11.54 8.42 -19.50
CA ARG A 668 -11.00 8.30 -18.13
C ARG A 668 -10.77 9.66 -17.47
N ARG A 669 -11.84 10.36 -17.13
CA ARG A 669 -11.82 11.46 -16.13
C ARG A 669 -12.25 10.92 -14.77
N ARG A 670 -11.34 10.80 -13.80
CA ARG A 670 -11.71 10.57 -12.38
C ARG A 670 -10.74 11.31 -11.46
N GLU A 671 -11.26 12.22 -10.65
CA GLU A 671 -10.50 12.80 -9.54
C GLU A 671 -10.25 11.68 -8.52
N HIS A 672 -8.99 11.38 -8.21
CA HIS A 672 -8.59 10.30 -7.30
C HIS A 672 -8.69 10.71 -5.82
N VAL A 673 -9.78 11.39 -5.47
CA VAL A 673 -10.05 11.86 -4.12
C VAL A 673 -10.60 10.76 -3.21
N GLU A 674 -10.98 9.59 -3.74
CA GLU A 674 -11.65 8.54 -2.96
C GLU A 674 -10.75 7.97 -1.86
N VAL A 675 -9.44 7.92 -2.07
CA VAL A 675 -8.47 7.45 -1.06
C VAL A 675 -8.33 8.44 0.09
N PHE A 676 -8.35 9.75 -0.21
CA PHE A 676 -8.42 10.80 0.81
C PHE A 676 -9.76 10.77 1.53
N ALA A 677 -10.87 10.80 0.79
CA ALA A 677 -12.23 10.79 1.35
C ALA A 677 -12.44 9.58 2.27
N SER A 678 -12.10 8.36 1.83
CA SER A 678 -12.27 7.14 2.62
C SER A 678 -11.38 7.09 3.87
N THR A 679 -10.17 7.66 3.79
CA THR A 679 -9.27 7.82 4.95
C THR A 679 -9.87 8.78 5.98
N LEU A 680 -10.32 9.96 5.53
CA LEU A 680 -10.98 10.94 6.38
C LEU A 680 -12.29 10.40 6.96
N ASP A 681 -13.04 9.60 6.21
CA ASP A 681 -14.25 8.90 6.67
C ASP A 681 -13.96 8.00 7.86
N ARG A 682 -12.93 7.15 7.77
CA ARG A 682 -12.57 6.27 8.89
C ARG A 682 -12.15 7.08 10.12
N LEU A 683 -11.38 8.15 9.96
CA LEU A 683 -11.00 9.05 11.06
C LEU A 683 -12.24 9.68 11.73
N LEU A 684 -13.15 10.24 10.94
CA LEU A 684 -14.35 10.93 11.43
C LEU A 684 -15.38 9.98 12.06
N ASN A 685 -15.37 8.69 11.66
CA ASN A 685 -16.12 7.62 12.32
C ASN A 685 -15.37 6.97 13.50
N GLY A 686 -14.28 7.57 13.99
CA GLY A 686 -13.58 7.15 15.21
C GLY A 686 -12.70 5.89 15.05
N CYS A 687 -12.36 5.49 13.83
CA CYS A 687 -11.30 4.50 13.61
C CYS A 687 -9.94 5.08 14.07
N PRO A 688 -9.03 4.24 14.61
CA PRO A 688 -7.68 4.69 14.91
C PRO A 688 -6.91 5.08 13.66
N VAL A 689 -6.05 6.10 13.78
CA VAL A 689 -5.39 6.76 12.66
C VAL A 689 -4.59 5.81 11.77
N GLY A 690 -3.88 4.83 12.34
CA GLY A 690 -3.12 3.84 11.57
C GLY A 690 -4.00 2.96 10.70
N ALA A 691 -5.18 2.54 11.19
CA ALA A 691 -6.12 1.76 10.39
C ALA A 691 -6.87 2.62 9.36
N SER A 692 -7.06 3.91 9.63
CA SER A 692 -7.64 4.81 8.62
C SER A 692 -6.75 4.95 7.39
N LEU A 693 -5.42 4.83 7.54
CA LEU A 693 -4.43 4.87 6.46
C LEU A 693 -4.41 3.62 5.56
N ASP A 694 -5.13 2.55 5.89
CA ASP A 694 -5.22 1.32 5.07
C ASP A 694 -5.53 1.61 3.58
N PHE A 695 -6.26 2.67 3.26
CA PHE A 695 -6.55 3.06 1.87
C PHE A 695 -5.34 3.56 1.09
N PHE A 696 -4.44 4.32 1.74
CA PHE A 696 -3.15 4.69 1.14
C PHE A 696 -2.25 3.47 0.99
N ASN A 697 -2.24 2.58 1.98
CA ASN A 697 -1.48 1.33 1.94
C ASN A 697 -1.97 0.38 0.82
N MET A 698 -3.28 0.28 0.61
CA MET A 698 -3.89 -0.44 -0.53
C MET A 698 -3.57 0.23 -1.87
N ARG A 699 -3.66 1.56 -1.97
CA ARG A 699 -3.26 2.31 -3.18
C ARG A 699 -1.79 2.05 -3.52
N TYR A 700 -0.90 2.13 -2.54
CA TYR A 700 0.52 1.84 -2.69
C TYR A 700 0.77 0.42 -3.22
N ALA A 701 0.18 -0.61 -2.61
CA ALA A 701 0.36 -2.00 -3.02
C ALA A 701 -0.25 -2.32 -4.40
N ALA A 702 -1.42 -1.77 -4.72
CA ALA A 702 -2.07 -1.94 -6.01
C ALA A 702 -1.23 -1.30 -7.13
N ILE A 703 -0.78 -0.06 -6.96
CA ILE A 703 0.05 0.63 -7.95
C ILE A 703 1.43 -0.03 -8.04
N ALA A 704 2.01 -0.54 -6.93
CA ALA A 704 3.25 -1.33 -6.99
C ALA A 704 3.10 -2.58 -7.88
N THR A 705 1.93 -3.22 -7.86
CA THR A 705 1.62 -4.39 -8.69
C THR A 705 1.45 -4.01 -10.16
N GLU A 706 0.72 -2.92 -10.47
CA GLU A 706 0.61 -2.40 -11.84
C GLU A 706 1.96 -1.92 -12.40
N LEU A 707 2.76 -1.25 -11.58
CA LEU A 707 4.08 -0.76 -11.96
C LEU A 707 5.04 -1.92 -12.23
N ALA A 708 4.99 -2.99 -11.42
CA ALA A 708 5.73 -4.22 -11.68
C ALA A 708 5.30 -4.89 -12.99
N TYR A 709 3.98 -5.03 -13.23
CA TYR A 709 3.46 -5.58 -14.49
C TYR A 709 3.91 -4.75 -15.70
N LEU A 710 3.73 -3.42 -15.66
CA LEU A 710 4.17 -2.53 -16.74
C LEU A 710 5.66 -2.71 -17.01
N TYR A 711 6.49 -2.73 -15.95
CA TYR A 711 7.92 -2.91 -16.10
C TYR A 711 8.36 -4.23 -16.76
N ASP A 712 7.61 -5.31 -16.57
CA ASP A 712 7.90 -6.61 -17.18
C ASP A 712 7.41 -6.71 -18.64
N HIS A 713 6.49 -5.84 -19.05
CA HIS A 713 5.85 -5.85 -20.38
C HIS A 713 6.18 -4.65 -21.28
N LEU A 714 6.91 -3.65 -20.76
CA LEU A 714 7.41 -2.49 -21.52
C LEU A 714 8.03 -2.93 -22.85
N ALA A 715 7.61 -2.29 -23.95
CA ALA A 715 8.28 -2.45 -25.23
C ALA A 715 9.73 -1.93 -25.19
N ASP A 716 10.56 -2.38 -26.11
CA ASP A 716 11.93 -1.86 -26.32
C ASP A 716 12.08 -1.38 -27.79
N PRO A 717 12.05 -0.05 -28.06
CA PRO A 717 11.81 1.03 -27.11
C PRO A 717 10.33 1.11 -26.66
N PRO A 718 10.03 1.70 -25.48
CA PRO A 718 8.67 1.84 -24.97
C PRO A 718 7.74 2.61 -25.91
N ALA A 719 6.49 2.19 -26.00
CA ALA A 719 5.44 2.93 -26.70
C ALA A 719 5.04 4.19 -25.91
N ARG A 720 4.52 5.21 -26.62
CA ARG A 720 4.23 6.53 -26.04
C ARG A 720 3.27 6.47 -24.85
N ASP A 721 2.24 5.63 -24.93
CA ASP A 721 1.29 5.37 -23.85
C ASP A 721 1.91 4.65 -22.65
N GLU A 722 2.86 3.74 -22.87
CA GLU A 722 3.63 3.10 -21.80
C GLU A 722 4.53 4.10 -21.05
N VAL A 723 5.13 5.05 -21.77
CA VAL A 723 5.93 6.15 -21.21
C VAL A 723 5.09 7.01 -20.26
N TYR A 724 3.89 7.44 -20.68
CA TYR A 724 2.95 8.15 -19.80
C TYR A 724 2.53 7.33 -18.59
N ARG A 725 2.12 6.07 -18.82
CA ARG A 725 1.64 5.20 -17.74
C ARG A 725 2.76 4.89 -16.74
N LEU A 726 4.02 4.84 -17.17
CA LEU A 726 5.16 4.70 -16.29
C LEU A 726 5.34 5.92 -15.39
N ALA A 727 5.30 7.14 -15.95
CA ALA A 727 5.36 8.38 -15.17
C ALA A 727 4.21 8.49 -14.17
N GLU A 728 2.99 8.17 -14.59
CA GLU A 728 1.77 8.19 -13.78
C GLU A 728 1.85 7.19 -12.61
N LEU A 729 2.07 5.89 -12.91
CA LEU A 729 2.13 4.85 -11.88
C LEU A 729 3.33 5.02 -10.94
N TRP A 730 4.51 5.39 -11.46
CA TRP A 730 5.69 5.61 -10.61
C TRP A 730 5.47 6.77 -9.64
N THR A 731 4.85 7.86 -10.10
CA THR A 731 4.55 9.03 -9.25
C THR A 731 3.54 8.68 -8.17
N ALA A 732 2.38 8.15 -8.57
CA ALA A 732 1.31 7.82 -7.62
C ALA A 732 1.71 6.70 -6.62
N HIS A 733 2.60 5.79 -7.02
CA HIS A 733 3.22 4.80 -6.12
C HIS A 733 4.07 5.44 -5.03
N ASN A 734 4.97 6.36 -5.40
CA ASN A 734 5.87 7.00 -4.44
C ASN A 734 5.11 7.93 -3.48
N ASP A 735 4.12 8.67 -3.98
CA ASP A 735 3.29 9.54 -3.15
C ASP A 735 2.44 8.74 -2.14
N ALA A 736 1.72 7.71 -2.60
CA ALA A 736 0.93 6.85 -1.73
C ALA A 736 1.76 6.14 -0.64
N ARG A 737 3.01 5.74 -0.94
CA ARG A 737 3.97 5.20 0.03
C ARG A 737 4.39 6.22 1.09
N ASN A 738 4.50 7.48 0.68
CA ASN A 738 5.17 8.52 1.44
C ASN A 738 4.25 9.26 2.43
N VAL A 739 2.94 9.05 2.37
CA VAL A 739 1.99 9.49 3.40
C VAL A 739 2.15 8.60 4.64
N ILE A 740 2.62 9.17 5.76
CA ILE A 740 2.85 8.45 7.02
C ILE A 740 2.14 9.08 8.21
N VAL A 741 1.96 8.30 9.28
CA VAL A 741 1.52 8.78 10.59
C VAL A 741 2.72 9.16 11.47
N LEU A 742 2.69 10.37 12.01
CA LEU A 742 3.50 10.83 13.13
C LEU A 742 2.62 10.93 14.38
N GLY A 743 3.04 10.30 15.47
CA GLY A 743 2.20 10.01 16.64
C GLY A 743 1.97 8.52 16.83
N ASP A 744 1.22 8.18 17.89
CA ASP A 744 0.73 6.85 18.19
C ASP A 744 -0.38 6.43 17.21
N PRO A 745 -0.22 5.34 16.43
CA PRO A 745 -1.17 4.96 15.39
C PRO A 745 -2.54 4.47 15.93
N ALA A 746 -2.65 4.23 17.24
CA ALA A 746 -3.89 3.80 17.88
C ALA A 746 -4.77 4.96 18.41
N VAL A 747 -4.36 6.23 18.25
CA VAL A 747 -5.22 7.37 18.59
C VAL A 747 -6.37 7.51 17.58
N ARG A 748 -7.52 8.00 18.03
CA ARG A 748 -8.74 8.20 17.23
C ARG A 748 -9.42 9.51 17.56
N LEU A 749 -10.15 10.06 16.58
CA LEU A 749 -11.11 11.12 16.85
C LEU A 749 -12.28 10.57 17.66
N ARG A 750 -12.96 11.44 18.41
CA ARG A 750 -14.12 11.08 19.23
C ARG A 750 -15.40 11.62 18.59
N ALA A 751 -15.99 10.85 17.68
CA ALA A 751 -17.41 10.99 17.36
C ALA A 751 -18.27 10.71 18.61
N ARG A 752 -19.57 11.01 18.58
CA ARG A 752 -20.48 10.51 19.61
C ARG A 752 -20.60 8.99 19.48
N SER A 753 -20.66 8.33 20.64
CA SER A 753 -20.89 6.90 20.80
C SER A 753 -22.38 6.57 20.77
#